data_AF-A0A6N2EK26-F1
#
_entry.id   AF-A0A6N2EK26-F1
#
_cell.length_a   1.000
_cell.length_b   1.000
_cell.length_c   1.000
_cell.angle_alpha   90.00
_cell.angle_beta   90.00
_cell.angle_gamma   90.00
#
_symmetry.space_group_name_H-M   'P 1'
#
loop_
_entity.id
_entity.type
_entity.pdbx_description
1 polymer ?
#
loop_
_entity_poly.entity_id
_entity_poly.type
_entity_poly.pdbx_seq_one_letter_code
_entity_poly.pdbx_strand_id
1 'polypeptide(L)'
;KVEAGIPEDDPRNPATIADNVGDNVGDVAGMGADLYESYYGSILATLALGAAAAFTIAGINQPALAIALASVPIGLAGLGIFCSIAGVYAVKAKEGANFAQLLKGLHMGVYAASALIILGAGVLLYTVLGMTGASEHLAGITSWWRIWLAIIVGLMAGNVIAYATEYYTSYEHRPTQRIAEQALTGPATVIISGVAEGMKSTWASLLTVVVAIIAAFTLSGGGENFLMGLYGVGIAAVGMLSTLGITLATDAYGPIADNAGGNAEMTGQPPHVRERTDMLDSLGNTTAATGKGFAIGSAALTALALFAAYIQIVQTQITSQSVSFARANQVAMATDNLPIAQYEGYGKFVIVAPPREGGEFREDAVEMNGRTVYVDGAMLVDREQETFRRDRDAYSHMQVGQTFKVDLPLDMRTGRERRDLSAIAADTNIGDEARNQLIADRIASIQRSRLVTLIGEFDHGDHSHEYRFAVVSSRNGQIRDVLQFYGVTLANPALLGGIFLGVLLAFLFCALTMNAVGRAAYAMMGECRRQFAKMREAFRAQGMSEEQIADPMQWPKQVEHEGKQYPDYATCVSISTAGAQKEMIVPALLAILIPIGVGIVLGVPGVMGLLAGGLTSGFAVAVFMANAGGAWDNAKKLIESYGRITADEMVNDAEKAAKVPETVRDAIRARAEEMVRTGKGDAYVYGKGSDDHKATVVGDTVGDPFKDTSGPSLNILIKLISVVSVVFAGLTVKFGPIIAAAIGLG
;
A
#
# COMPACT_ATOMS: atom_id res chain seq x y z
N LYS A 1 33.54 5.55 12.54
CA LYS A 1 33.82 4.25 11.86
C LYS A 1 34.84 4.36 10.72
N VAL A 2 34.50 4.89 9.53
CA VAL A 2 35.40 4.82 8.34
C VAL A 2 36.58 5.80 8.39
N GLU A 3 36.33 7.09 8.60
CA GLU A 3 37.38 8.13 8.54
C GLU A 3 38.17 8.26 9.84
N ALA A 4 37.45 8.40 10.96
CA ALA A 4 38.06 8.65 12.27
C ALA A 4 38.44 7.36 13.03
N GLY A 5 38.06 6.17 12.55
CA GLY A 5 38.35 4.90 13.24
C GLY A 5 37.69 4.71 14.62
N ILE A 6 36.90 5.67 15.10
CA ILE A 6 36.17 5.57 16.37
C ILE A 6 35.01 4.55 16.32
N PRO A 7 34.62 3.97 17.48
CA PRO A 7 33.41 3.17 17.65
C PRO A 7 32.14 3.82 17.09
N GLU A 8 31.14 2.98 16.85
CA GLU A 8 29.76 3.41 16.62
C GLU A 8 29.21 4.04 17.90
N ASP A 9 28.34 5.05 17.79
CA ASP A 9 27.75 5.78 18.93
C ASP A 9 28.73 6.47 19.89
N ASP A 10 29.97 6.67 19.45
CA ASP A 10 30.99 7.29 20.28
C ASP A 10 30.60 8.75 20.66
N PRO A 11 30.66 9.13 21.94
CA PRO A 11 30.26 10.46 22.40
C PRO A 11 31.18 11.59 21.91
N ARG A 12 32.28 11.29 21.20
CA ARG A 12 33.10 12.31 20.52
C ARG A 12 32.51 12.72 19.17
N ASN A 13 31.65 11.89 18.57
CA ASN A 13 31.03 12.18 17.29
C ASN A 13 29.80 13.09 17.49
N PRO A 14 29.77 14.31 16.90
CA PRO A 14 28.65 15.23 17.10
C PRO A 14 27.33 14.77 16.47
N ALA A 15 27.34 13.76 15.60
CA ALA A 15 26.12 13.26 14.97
C ALA A 15 25.39 12.19 15.78
N THR A 16 25.97 11.61 16.84
CA THR A 16 25.37 10.44 17.54
C THR A 16 24.03 10.73 18.20
N ILE A 17 23.86 11.95 18.75
CA ILE A 17 22.56 12.37 19.28
C ILE A 17 21.52 12.52 18.16
N ALA A 18 21.92 13.02 16.99
CA ALA A 18 21.01 13.14 15.85
C ALA A 18 20.61 11.76 15.30
N ASP A 19 21.52 10.79 15.38
CA ASP A 19 21.32 9.38 15.02
C ASP A 19 20.28 8.73 15.93
N ASN A 20 20.53 8.70 17.25
CA ASN A 20 19.64 8.10 18.23
C ASN A 20 18.25 8.77 18.28
N VAL A 21 18.19 10.10 18.08
CA VAL A 21 16.90 10.81 17.91
C VAL A 21 16.20 10.37 16.61
N GLY A 22 16.98 10.13 15.55
CA GLY A 22 16.52 9.63 14.26
C GLY A 22 15.74 8.32 14.38
N ASP A 23 16.25 7.32 15.11
CA ASP A 23 15.56 6.03 15.28
C ASP A 23 14.17 6.20 15.92
N ASN A 24 14.03 7.13 16.86
CA ASN A 24 12.76 7.40 17.51
C ASN A 24 11.78 8.15 16.57
N VAL A 25 12.28 9.10 15.78
CA VAL A 25 11.45 9.94 14.90
C VAL A 25 11.06 9.19 13.62
N GLY A 26 11.99 8.48 12.99
CA GLY A 26 11.77 7.71 11.78
C GLY A 26 11.22 6.33 12.09
N ASP A 27 12.03 5.51 12.74
CA ASP A 27 11.81 4.07 12.85
C ASP A 27 10.74 3.70 13.88
N VAL A 28 10.38 4.60 14.80
CA VAL A 28 9.24 4.42 15.71
C VAL A 28 8.03 5.24 15.26
N ALA A 29 8.13 6.58 15.25
CA ALA A 29 6.97 7.43 14.98
C ALA A 29 6.49 7.35 13.52
N GLY A 30 7.42 7.34 12.55
CA GLY A 30 7.10 7.18 11.14
C GLY A 30 6.52 5.80 10.83
N MET A 31 7.19 4.74 11.29
CA MET A 31 6.72 3.35 11.13
C MET A 31 5.36 3.10 11.79
N GLY A 32 5.14 3.62 12.99
CA GLY A 32 3.85 3.55 13.68
C GLY A 32 2.71 4.22 12.88
N ALA A 33 2.98 5.39 12.27
CA ALA A 33 2.01 6.07 11.43
C ALA A 33 1.72 5.32 10.12
N ASP A 34 2.74 4.71 9.49
CA ASP A 34 2.60 3.88 8.30
C ASP A 34 1.70 2.65 8.55
N LEU A 35 2.00 1.91 9.61
CA LEU A 35 1.23 0.71 9.94
C LEU A 35 -0.18 1.05 10.41
N TYR A 36 -0.37 2.18 11.11
CA TYR A 36 -1.70 2.69 11.41
C TYR A 36 -2.49 2.96 10.13
N GLU A 37 -1.86 3.57 9.12
CA GLU A 37 -2.48 3.84 7.83
C GLU A 37 -2.89 2.58 7.09
N SER A 38 -2.00 1.58 7.04
CA SER A 38 -2.28 0.26 6.50
C SER A 38 -3.49 -0.38 7.18
N TYR A 39 -3.56 -0.26 8.51
CA TYR A 39 -4.61 -0.87 9.32
C TYR A 39 -5.98 -0.25 9.04
N TYR A 40 -6.12 1.07 9.20
CA TYR A 40 -7.42 1.70 8.99
C TYR A 40 -7.85 1.65 7.52
N GLY A 41 -6.91 1.81 6.58
CA GLY A 41 -7.18 1.79 5.14
C GLY A 41 -7.76 0.46 4.67
N SER A 42 -7.18 -0.65 5.14
CA SER A 42 -7.69 -2.00 4.83
C SER A 42 -9.11 -2.24 5.38
N ILE A 43 -9.39 -1.76 6.61
CA ILE A 43 -10.70 -1.89 7.25
C ILE A 43 -11.75 -1.07 6.49
N LEU A 44 -11.48 0.20 6.18
CA LEU A 44 -12.43 1.08 5.49
C LEU A 44 -12.73 0.58 4.07
N ALA A 45 -11.69 0.19 3.30
CA ALA A 45 -11.86 -0.35 1.96
C ALA A 45 -12.72 -1.62 1.98
N THR A 46 -12.43 -2.53 2.92
CA THR A 46 -13.16 -3.81 3.06
C THR A 46 -14.61 -3.58 3.49
N LEU A 47 -14.85 -2.63 4.40
CA LEU A 47 -16.19 -2.24 4.83
C LEU A 47 -17.02 -1.73 3.65
N ALA A 48 -16.46 -0.82 2.85
CA ALA A 48 -17.13 -0.27 1.68
C ALA A 48 -17.45 -1.35 0.64
N LEU A 49 -16.52 -2.27 0.39
CA LEU A 49 -16.74 -3.41 -0.50
C LEU A 49 -17.78 -4.39 0.02
N GLY A 50 -17.81 -4.66 1.33
CA GLY A 50 -18.79 -5.54 1.95
C GLY A 50 -20.21 -4.98 1.84
N ALA A 51 -20.36 -3.67 2.10
CA ALA A 51 -21.63 -2.98 1.90
C ALA A 51 -22.06 -3.00 0.43
N ALA A 52 -21.16 -2.66 -0.49
CA ALA A 52 -21.46 -2.68 -1.93
C ALA A 52 -21.84 -4.09 -2.43
N ALA A 53 -21.11 -5.12 -1.99
CA ALA A 53 -21.39 -6.49 -2.38
C ALA A 53 -22.80 -6.94 -1.94
N ALA A 54 -23.21 -6.60 -0.70
CA ALA A 54 -24.54 -6.93 -0.19
C ALA A 54 -25.67 -6.40 -1.07
N PHE A 55 -25.56 -5.15 -1.56
CA PHE A 55 -26.57 -4.54 -2.42
C PHE A 55 -26.66 -5.18 -3.81
N THR A 56 -25.59 -5.84 -4.28
CA THR A 56 -25.61 -6.54 -5.58
C THR A 56 -26.17 -7.97 -5.55
N ILE A 57 -26.22 -8.61 -4.37
CA ILE A 57 -26.55 -10.04 -4.25
C ILE A 57 -28.06 -10.30 -4.28
N ALA A 58 -28.89 -9.36 -3.82
CA ALA A 58 -30.29 -9.68 -3.50
C ALA A 58 -31.35 -9.07 -4.43
N GLY A 59 -31.04 -8.15 -5.35
CA GLY A 59 -32.06 -7.46 -6.17
C GLY A 59 -33.11 -6.67 -5.37
N ILE A 60 -33.00 -6.67 -4.05
CA ILE A 60 -33.75 -5.99 -3.01
C ILE A 60 -32.69 -5.48 -2.02
N ASN A 61 -32.72 -4.19 -1.68
CA ASN A 61 -31.79 -3.59 -0.73
C ASN A 61 -31.88 -4.31 0.63
N GLN A 62 -30.81 -5.01 1.00
CA GLN A 62 -30.69 -5.77 2.25
C GLN A 62 -29.77 -5.01 3.23
N PRO A 63 -30.26 -3.95 3.91
CA PRO A 63 -29.44 -3.17 4.83
C PRO A 63 -28.85 -4.03 5.95
N ALA A 64 -29.57 -5.07 6.38
CA ALA A 64 -29.07 -6.02 7.38
C ALA A 64 -27.83 -6.79 6.90
N LEU A 65 -27.81 -7.28 5.65
CA LEU A 65 -26.64 -7.97 5.08
C LEU A 65 -25.47 -7.00 4.88
N ALA A 66 -25.75 -5.78 4.42
CA ALA A 66 -24.73 -4.73 4.25
C ALA A 66 -24.06 -4.40 5.59
N ILE A 67 -24.85 -4.19 6.65
CA ILE A 67 -24.35 -3.96 8.00
C ILE A 67 -23.57 -5.17 8.52
N ALA A 68 -24.06 -6.39 8.29
CA ALA A 68 -23.39 -7.61 8.72
C ALA A 68 -22.00 -7.73 8.08
N LEU A 69 -21.88 -7.65 6.75
CA LEU A 69 -20.59 -7.69 6.05
C LEU A 69 -19.68 -6.51 6.43
N ALA A 70 -20.22 -5.30 6.57
CA ALA A 70 -19.47 -4.13 7.01
C ALA A 70 -18.91 -4.27 8.44
N SER A 71 -19.61 -4.99 9.31
CA SER A 71 -19.21 -5.17 10.72
C SER A 71 -18.06 -6.17 10.92
N VAL A 72 -17.89 -7.15 10.02
CA VAL A 72 -16.85 -8.18 10.12
C VAL A 72 -15.43 -7.59 10.19
N PRO A 73 -14.96 -6.71 9.29
CA PRO A 73 -13.60 -6.17 9.37
C PRO A 73 -13.37 -5.36 10.66
N ILE A 74 -14.38 -4.65 11.17
CA ILE A 74 -14.31 -3.93 12.45
C ILE A 74 -14.22 -4.92 13.62
N GLY A 75 -15.04 -5.97 13.61
CA GLY A 75 -15.01 -7.01 14.63
C GLY A 75 -13.69 -7.78 14.65
N LEU A 76 -13.13 -8.07 13.47
CA LEU A 76 -11.84 -8.73 13.33
C LEU A 76 -10.69 -7.87 13.87
N ALA A 77 -10.73 -6.56 13.57
CA ALA A 77 -9.80 -5.58 14.12
C ALA A 77 -9.89 -5.51 15.66
N GLY A 78 -11.11 -5.47 16.21
CA GLY A 78 -11.34 -5.50 17.66
C GLY A 78 -10.82 -6.77 18.32
N LEU A 79 -11.08 -7.93 17.71
CA LEU A 79 -10.55 -9.23 18.16
C LEU A 79 -9.02 -9.25 18.16
N GLY A 80 -8.40 -8.71 17.10
CA GLY A 80 -6.95 -8.63 16.93
C GLY A 80 -6.24 -7.93 18.08
N ILE A 81 -6.85 -6.90 18.68
CA ILE A 81 -6.32 -6.20 19.87
C ILE A 81 -6.19 -7.17 21.05
N PHE A 82 -7.26 -7.90 21.38
CA PHE A 82 -7.24 -8.84 22.51
C PHE A 82 -6.29 -10.02 22.26
N CYS A 83 -6.27 -10.56 21.04
CA CYS A 83 -5.35 -11.62 20.65
C CYS A 83 -3.89 -11.17 20.70
N SER A 84 -3.60 -9.94 20.30
CA SER A 84 -2.26 -9.35 20.38
C SER A 84 -1.81 -9.20 21.84
N ILE A 85 -2.67 -8.68 22.72
CA ILE A 85 -2.39 -8.59 24.17
C ILE A 85 -2.08 -9.99 24.75
N ALA A 86 -2.89 -11.00 24.42
CA ALA A 86 -2.63 -12.38 24.83
C ALA A 86 -1.30 -12.92 24.27
N GLY A 87 -0.97 -12.59 23.02
CA GLY A 87 0.30 -12.94 22.37
C GLY A 87 1.52 -12.35 23.06
N VAL A 88 1.45 -11.12 23.56
CA VAL A 88 2.55 -10.49 24.34
C VAL A 88 2.91 -11.35 25.56
N TYR A 89 1.91 -11.87 26.28
CA TYR A 89 2.16 -12.74 27.45
C TYR A 89 2.75 -14.12 27.09
N ALA A 90 2.73 -14.51 25.82
CA ALA A 90 3.37 -15.74 25.35
C ALA A 90 4.88 -15.57 25.07
N VAL A 91 5.36 -14.33 24.93
CA VAL A 91 6.78 -14.03 24.69
C VAL A 91 7.59 -14.30 25.96
N LYS A 92 8.63 -15.14 25.85
CA LYS A 92 9.52 -15.50 26.96
C LYS A 92 10.97 -15.44 26.52
N ALA A 93 11.82 -14.84 27.36
CA ALA A 93 13.26 -14.83 27.21
C ALA A 93 13.94 -15.53 28.40
N LYS A 94 15.16 -16.04 28.18
CA LYS A 94 16.00 -16.65 29.22
C LYS A 94 17.33 -15.91 29.30
N GLU A 95 17.97 -15.95 30.46
CA GLU A 95 19.31 -15.40 30.61
C GLU A 95 20.33 -16.21 29.81
N GLY A 96 21.24 -15.53 29.10
CA GLY A 96 22.20 -16.17 28.20
C GLY A 96 21.60 -16.77 26.92
N ALA A 97 20.38 -16.36 26.54
CA ALA A 97 19.76 -16.82 25.30
C ALA A 97 20.58 -16.41 24.07
N ASN A 98 20.72 -17.34 23.13
CA ASN A 98 21.31 -17.03 21.82
C ASN A 98 20.30 -16.36 20.89
N PHE A 99 20.79 -15.82 19.76
CA PHE A 99 19.97 -15.10 18.77
C PHE A 99 18.73 -15.91 18.34
N ALA A 100 18.91 -17.16 17.92
CA ALA A 100 17.82 -18.04 17.51
C ALA A 100 16.76 -18.27 18.61
N GLN A 101 17.16 -18.34 19.89
CA GLN A 101 16.23 -18.48 21.00
C GLN A 101 15.41 -17.21 21.24
N LEU A 102 16.02 -16.03 21.11
CA LEU A 102 15.32 -14.75 21.24
C LEU A 102 14.32 -14.54 20.09
N LEU A 103 14.75 -14.80 18.85
CA LEU A 103 13.89 -14.71 17.67
C LEU A 103 12.70 -15.67 17.76
N LYS A 104 12.95 -16.92 18.19
CA LYS A 104 11.88 -17.89 18.46
C LYS A 104 10.91 -17.38 19.54
N GLY A 105 11.41 -16.68 20.56
CA GLY A 105 10.57 -16.08 21.60
C GLY A 105 9.59 -15.05 21.05
N LEU A 106 10.06 -14.15 20.18
CA LEU A 106 9.22 -13.15 19.50
C LEU A 106 8.21 -13.81 18.55
N HIS A 107 8.65 -14.77 17.74
CA HIS A 107 7.77 -15.53 16.84
C HIS A 107 6.67 -16.29 17.59
N MET A 108 6.96 -16.85 18.76
CA MET A 108 5.94 -17.52 19.56
C MET A 108 4.80 -16.59 19.97
N GLY A 109 5.07 -15.31 20.24
CA GLY A 109 4.03 -14.32 20.51
C GLY A 109 3.12 -14.10 19.29
N VAL A 110 3.72 -13.93 18.12
CA VAL A 110 2.99 -13.74 16.84
C VAL A 110 2.18 -14.98 16.46
N TYR A 111 2.74 -16.17 16.60
CA TYR A 111 2.05 -17.43 16.32
C TYR A 111 0.92 -17.73 17.30
N ALA A 112 1.09 -17.41 18.58
CA ALA A 112 0.02 -17.55 19.57
C ALA A 112 -1.14 -16.60 19.25
N ALA A 113 -0.86 -15.33 18.97
CA ALA A 113 -1.87 -14.36 18.55
C ALA A 113 -2.58 -14.82 17.26
N SER A 114 -1.81 -15.30 16.28
CA SER A 114 -2.34 -15.81 15.01
C SER A 114 -3.32 -16.97 15.22
N ALA A 115 -2.97 -17.96 16.05
CA ALA A 115 -3.84 -19.10 16.33
C ALA A 115 -5.15 -18.67 17.02
N LEU A 116 -5.07 -17.72 17.95
CA LEU A 116 -6.25 -17.16 18.62
C LEU A 116 -7.16 -16.41 17.64
N ILE A 117 -6.59 -15.67 16.69
CA ILE A 117 -7.35 -14.97 15.66
C ILE A 117 -8.05 -15.95 14.73
N ILE A 118 -7.39 -17.02 14.30
CA ILE A 118 -8.03 -18.04 13.45
C ILE A 118 -9.28 -18.58 14.13
N LEU A 119 -9.20 -18.94 15.42
CA LEU A 119 -10.34 -19.44 16.17
C LEU A 119 -11.42 -18.36 16.38
N GLY A 120 -11.02 -17.18 16.86
CA GLY A 120 -11.94 -16.09 17.16
C GLY A 120 -12.63 -15.51 15.92
N ALA A 121 -11.94 -15.44 14.77
CA ALA A 121 -12.51 -15.00 13.50
C ALA A 121 -13.57 -15.98 13.00
N GLY A 122 -13.38 -17.29 13.23
CA GLY A 122 -14.38 -18.31 12.92
C GLY A 122 -15.64 -18.12 13.75
N VAL A 123 -15.50 -17.88 15.06
CA VAL A 123 -16.62 -17.57 15.96
C VAL A 123 -17.32 -16.29 15.54
N LEU A 124 -16.58 -15.22 15.27
CA LEU A 124 -17.12 -13.93 14.81
C LEU A 124 -17.93 -14.09 13.52
N LEU A 125 -17.40 -14.77 12.51
CA LEU A 125 -18.09 -14.97 11.24
C LEU A 125 -19.32 -15.87 11.40
N TYR A 126 -19.23 -16.90 12.23
CA TYR A 126 -20.38 -17.75 12.53
C TYR A 126 -21.49 -16.98 13.25
N THR A 127 -21.18 -16.10 14.20
CA THR A 127 -22.20 -15.30 14.88
C THR A 127 -22.78 -14.21 13.99
N VAL A 128 -21.95 -13.49 13.23
CA VAL A 128 -22.39 -12.36 12.39
C VAL A 128 -23.09 -12.82 11.11
N LEU A 129 -22.65 -13.91 10.48
CA LEU A 129 -23.16 -14.37 9.18
C LEU A 129 -23.84 -15.74 9.22
N GLY A 130 -23.50 -16.60 10.17
CA GLY A 130 -24.04 -17.97 10.27
C GLY A 130 -25.32 -18.06 11.10
N MET A 131 -25.38 -17.36 12.24
CA MET A 131 -26.56 -17.32 13.13
C MET A 131 -27.59 -16.27 12.71
N THR A 132 -27.19 -15.29 11.91
CA THR A 132 -28.10 -14.31 11.33
C THR A 132 -28.68 -14.89 10.04
N GLY A 133 -29.89 -14.44 9.66
CA GLY A 133 -30.50 -14.77 8.35
C GLY A 133 -29.66 -14.34 7.14
N ALA A 134 -28.51 -13.69 7.34
CA ALA A 134 -27.55 -13.35 6.29
C ALA A 134 -27.05 -14.58 5.51
N SER A 135 -26.94 -15.74 6.18
CA SER A 135 -26.55 -16.99 5.53
C SER A 135 -27.50 -17.42 4.42
N GLU A 136 -28.81 -17.14 4.55
CA GLU A 136 -29.81 -17.42 3.52
C GLU A 136 -29.62 -16.55 2.28
N HIS A 137 -29.24 -15.27 2.48
CA HIS A 137 -28.99 -14.34 1.38
C HIS A 137 -27.67 -14.60 0.65
N LEU A 138 -26.70 -15.20 1.32
CA LEU A 138 -25.41 -15.58 0.72
C LEU A 138 -25.45 -16.99 0.08
N ALA A 139 -26.55 -17.72 0.24
CA ALA A 139 -26.71 -19.09 -0.25
C ALA A 139 -26.51 -19.15 -1.77
N GLY A 140 -25.64 -20.06 -2.22
CA GLY A 140 -25.28 -20.22 -3.63
C GLY A 140 -24.18 -19.28 -4.14
N ILE A 141 -23.76 -18.29 -3.33
CA ILE A 141 -22.62 -17.41 -3.65
C ILE A 141 -21.44 -17.71 -2.74
N THR A 142 -21.66 -17.69 -1.43
CA THR A 142 -20.59 -17.88 -0.44
C THR A 142 -21.13 -18.36 0.91
N SER A 143 -20.25 -18.54 1.89
CA SER A 143 -20.60 -18.98 3.24
C SER A 143 -19.65 -18.36 4.27
N TRP A 144 -20.06 -18.30 5.53
CA TRP A 144 -19.23 -17.72 6.59
C TRP A 144 -17.84 -18.38 6.69
N TRP A 145 -17.76 -19.71 6.52
CA TRP A 145 -16.49 -20.45 6.57
C TRP A 145 -15.59 -20.17 5.37
N ARG A 146 -16.16 -19.83 4.21
CA ARG A 146 -15.43 -19.44 3.00
C ARG A 146 -14.70 -18.11 3.20
N ILE A 147 -15.39 -17.14 3.81
CA ILE A 147 -14.82 -15.84 4.21
C ILE A 147 -13.77 -16.03 5.32
N TRP A 148 -14.01 -16.96 6.24
CA TRP A 148 -13.05 -17.32 7.28
C TRP A 148 -11.75 -17.87 6.69
N LEU A 149 -11.82 -18.72 5.66
CA LEU A 149 -10.62 -19.19 4.95
C LEU A 149 -9.86 -18.04 4.28
N ALA A 150 -10.54 -17.01 3.77
CA ALA A 150 -9.88 -15.83 3.20
C ALA A 150 -9.07 -15.04 4.26
N ILE A 151 -9.58 -14.93 5.50
CA ILE A 151 -8.82 -14.35 6.62
C ILE A 151 -7.56 -15.17 6.90
N ILE A 152 -7.67 -16.51 6.93
CA ILE A 152 -6.53 -17.41 7.13
C ILE A 152 -5.50 -17.23 6.03
N VAL A 153 -5.93 -17.12 4.77
CA VAL A 153 -5.03 -16.88 3.63
C VAL A 153 -4.23 -15.60 3.82
N GLY A 154 -4.88 -14.50 4.25
CA GLY A 154 -4.20 -13.24 4.53
C GLY A 154 -3.16 -13.35 5.65
N LEU A 155 -3.53 -14.00 6.75
CA LEU A 155 -2.64 -14.24 7.89
C LEU A 155 -1.45 -15.11 7.51
N MET A 156 -1.69 -16.20 6.76
CA MET A 156 -0.63 -17.08 6.26
C MET A 156 0.30 -16.35 5.28
N ALA A 157 -0.26 -15.50 4.40
CA ALA A 157 0.53 -14.68 3.50
C ALA A 157 1.48 -13.74 4.27
N GLY A 158 1.00 -13.11 5.35
CA GLY A 158 1.83 -12.27 6.22
C GLY A 158 3.00 -13.05 6.82
N ASN A 159 2.74 -14.23 7.36
CA ASN A 159 3.77 -15.10 7.94
C ASN A 159 4.79 -15.58 6.91
N VAL A 160 4.35 -15.93 5.70
CA VAL A 160 5.25 -16.36 4.62
C VAL A 160 6.13 -15.21 4.15
N ILE A 161 5.59 -13.99 4.04
CA ILE A 161 6.36 -12.79 3.68
C ILE A 161 7.39 -12.47 4.78
N ALA A 162 7.00 -12.53 6.05
CA ALA A 162 7.91 -12.32 7.16
C ALA A 162 9.06 -13.33 7.14
N TYR A 163 8.77 -14.63 7.02
CA TYR A 163 9.78 -15.68 6.93
C TYR A 163 10.69 -15.52 5.71
N ALA A 164 10.13 -15.20 4.55
CA ALA A 164 10.93 -14.96 3.35
C ALA A 164 11.85 -13.75 3.54
N THR A 165 11.36 -12.68 4.18
CA THR A 165 12.16 -11.49 4.45
C THR A 165 13.31 -11.80 5.39
N GLU A 166 13.04 -12.51 6.49
CA GLU A 166 14.05 -13.01 7.43
C GLU A 166 15.13 -13.85 6.71
N TYR A 167 14.73 -14.75 5.80
CA TYR A 167 15.68 -15.57 5.04
C TYR A 167 16.71 -14.76 4.24
N TYR A 168 16.30 -13.61 3.71
CA TYR A 168 17.17 -12.76 2.89
C TYR A 168 17.90 -11.68 3.68
N THR A 169 17.45 -11.33 4.90
CA THR A 169 18.06 -10.27 5.70
C THR A 169 18.89 -10.81 6.86
N SER A 170 18.51 -11.89 7.52
CA SER A 170 19.24 -12.43 8.68
C SER A 170 20.61 -13.01 8.27
N TYR A 171 21.65 -12.70 9.05
CA TYR A 171 22.99 -13.24 8.85
C TYR A 171 23.13 -14.73 9.23
N GLU A 172 22.10 -15.35 9.83
CA GLU A 172 22.08 -16.81 10.04
C GLU A 172 21.88 -17.55 8.71
N HIS A 173 21.44 -16.86 7.68
CA HIS A 173 21.15 -17.43 6.37
C HIS A 173 22.20 -17.06 5.32
N ARG A 174 22.27 -17.94 4.31
CA ARG A 174 23.27 -17.86 3.25
C ARG A 174 23.24 -16.57 2.42
N PRO A 175 22.09 -15.95 2.10
CA PRO A 175 22.07 -14.72 1.31
C PRO A 175 22.89 -13.58 1.94
N THR A 176 22.65 -13.29 3.21
CA THR A 176 23.38 -12.24 3.95
C THR A 176 24.85 -12.61 4.17
N GLN A 177 25.14 -13.88 4.48
CA GLN A 177 26.52 -14.36 4.61
C GLN A 177 27.32 -14.15 3.33
N ARG A 178 26.73 -14.39 2.16
CA ARG A 178 27.39 -14.14 0.85
C ARG A 178 27.73 -12.67 0.65
N ILE A 179 26.90 -11.75 1.13
CA ILE A 179 27.18 -10.30 1.05
C ILE A 179 28.42 -9.98 1.90
N ALA A 180 28.50 -10.50 3.13
CA ALA A 180 29.67 -10.32 3.98
C ALA A 180 30.94 -10.94 3.37
N GLU A 181 30.83 -12.11 2.73
CA GLU A 181 31.95 -12.75 2.02
C GLU A 181 32.49 -11.90 0.86
N GLN A 182 31.62 -11.12 0.18
CA GLN A 182 32.07 -10.23 -0.90
C GLN A 182 32.97 -9.10 -0.41
N ALA A 183 32.95 -8.78 0.89
CA ALA A 183 33.78 -7.73 1.48
C ALA A 183 35.28 -7.92 1.23
N LEU A 184 35.73 -9.18 1.02
CA LEU A 184 37.10 -9.52 0.63
C LEU A 184 37.61 -8.74 -0.60
N THR A 185 36.69 -8.40 -1.50
CA THR A 185 36.98 -7.74 -2.78
C THR A 185 36.59 -6.25 -2.78
N GLY A 186 36.17 -5.73 -1.62
CA GLY A 186 35.92 -4.32 -1.37
C GLY A 186 34.46 -3.88 -1.49
N PRO A 187 34.20 -2.57 -1.36
CA PRO A 187 32.83 -2.03 -1.27
C PRO A 187 31.97 -2.25 -2.52
N ALA A 188 32.59 -2.26 -3.71
CA ALA A 188 31.85 -2.36 -4.97
C ALA A 188 31.10 -3.70 -5.10
N THR A 189 31.74 -4.80 -4.74
CA THR A 189 31.14 -6.14 -4.79
C THR A 189 30.14 -6.37 -3.67
N VAL A 190 30.34 -5.76 -2.49
CA VAL A 190 29.33 -5.72 -1.42
C VAL A 190 28.05 -5.06 -1.91
N ILE A 191 28.15 -3.90 -2.58
CA ILE A 191 27.00 -3.20 -3.16
C ILE A 191 26.34 -4.04 -4.26
N ILE A 192 27.12 -4.59 -5.20
CA ILE A 192 26.55 -5.42 -6.28
C ILE A 192 25.80 -6.63 -5.69
N SER A 193 26.36 -7.29 -4.67
CA SER A 193 25.77 -8.45 -4.04
C SER A 193 24.47 -8.12 -3.30
N GLY A 194 24.44 -7.04 -2.51
CA GLY A 194 23.23 -6.65 -1.79
C GLY A 194 22.10 -6.21 -2.72
N VAL A 195 22.40 -5.49 -3.81
CA VAL A 195 21.40 -5.20 -4.86
C VAL A 195 20.87 -6.49 -5.47
N ALA A 196 21.74 -7.43 -5.81
CA ALA A 196 21.35 -8.70 -6.41
C ALA A 196 20.47 -9.56 -5.46
N GLU A 197 20.83 -9.67 -4.18
CA GLU A 197 20.03 -10.42 -3.20
C GLU A 197 18.68 -9.74 -2.91
N GLY A 198 18.64 -8.41 -2.82
CA GLY A 198 17.38 -7.69 -2.69
C GLY A 198 16.46 -7.87 -3.90
N MET A 199 17.00 -7.89 -5.14
CA MET A 199 16.19 -8.15 -6.33
C MET A 199 15.62 -9.58 -6.31
N LYS A 200 16.42 -10.57 -5.89
CA LYS A 200 15.97 -11.96 -5.77
C LYS A 200 14.86 -12.11 -4.72
N SER A 201 14.95 -11.40 -3.59
CA SER A 201 13.99 -11.53 -2.50
C SER A 201 12.57 -11.13 -2.88
N THR A 202 12.40 -10.26 -3.89
CA THR A 202 11.08 -9.81 -4.37
C THR A 202 10.17 -10.95 -4.83
N TRP A 203 10.72 -12.04 -5.37
CA TRP A 203 9.94 -13.15 -5.91
C TRP A 203 9.07 -13.84 -4.87
N ALA A 204 9.60 -14.04 -3.66
CA ALA A 204 8.86 -14.71 -2.60
C ALA A 204 7.62 -13.89 -2.23
N SER A 205 7.80 -12.62 -1.90
CA SER A 205 6.69 -11.72 -1.53
C SER A 205 5.68 -11.55 -2.65
N LEU A 206 6.14 -11.39 -3.90
CA LEU A 206 5.27 -11.25 -5.07
C LEU A 206 4.38 -12.48 -5.29
N LEU A 207 4.98 -13.67 -5.31
CA LEU A 207 4.23 -14.91 -5.51
C LEU A 207 3.24 -15.14 -4.36
N THR A 208 3.64 -14.87 -3.12
CA THR A 208 2.76 -14.98 -1.96
C THR A 208 1.54 -14.06 -2.09
N VAL A 209 1.74 -12.78 -2.46
CA VAL A 209 0.62 -11.84 -2.64
C VAL A 209 -0.29 -12.29 -3.79
N VAL A 210 0.26 -12.70 -4.93
CA VAL A 210 -0.54 -13.19 -6.08
C VAL A 210 -1.40 -14.40 -5.69
N VAL A 211 -0.79 -15.39 -5.03
CA VAL A 211 -1.52 -16.58 -4.54
C VAL A 211 -2.57 -16.18 -3.52
N ALA A 212 -2.25 -15.27 -2.59
CA ALA A 212 -3.18 -14.80 -1.58
C ALA A 212 -4.40 -14.09 -2.20
N ILE A 213 -4.19 -13.22 -3.20
CA ILE A 213 -5.26 -12.54 -3.93
C ILE A 213 -6.18 -13.57 -4.60
N ILE A 214 -5.61 -14.50 -5.38
CA ILE A 214 -6.39 -15.49 -6.12
C ILE A 214 -7.17 -16.40 -5.15
N ALA A 215 -6.50 -16.88 -4.09
CA ALA A 215 -7.13 -17.74 -3.10
C ALA A 215 -8.24 -17.01 -2.34
N ALA A 216 -7.98 -15.81 -1.81
CA ALA A 216 -8.97 -15.04 -1.07
C ALA A 216 -10.18 -14.66 -1.95
N PHE A 217 -9.93 -14.29 -3.21
CA PHE A 217 -10.96 -13.95 -4.19
C PHE A 217 -11.85 -15.15 -4.53
N THR A 218 -11.26 -16.30 -4.84
CA THR A 218 -12.00 -17.51 -5.23
C THR A 218 -12.74 -18.13 -4.05
N LEU A 219 -12.08 -18.23 -2.89
CA LEU A 219 -12.68 -18.78 -1.68
C LEU A 219 -13.89 -17.96 -1.26
N SER A 220 -13.88 -16.64 -1.38
CA SER A 220 -14.98 -15.78 -0.92
C SER A 220 -16.20 -15.73 -1.85
N GLY A 221 -16.20 -16.45 -2.98
CA GLY A 221 -17.32 -16.47 -3.93
C GLY A 221 -17.12 -15.56 -5.15
N GLY A 222 -15.87 -15.22 -5.48
CA GLY A 222 -15.55 -14.33 -6.59
C GLY A 222 -15.92 -14.86 -7.99
N GLY A 223 -16.13 -16.17 -8.13
CA GLY A 223 -16.61 -16.76 -9.39
C GLY A 223 -18.10 -16.47 -9.62
N GLU A 224 -18.86 -16.39 -8.54
CA GLU A 224 -20.31 -16.18 -8.50
C GLU A 224 -20.64 -14.69 -8.43
N ASN A 225 -19.98 -13.95 -7.54
CA ASN A 225 -20.10 -12.51 -7.39
C ASN A 225 -18.72 -11.84 -7.27
N PHE A 226 -18.40 -11.01 -8.26
CA PHE A 226 -17.10 -10.35 -8.35
C PHE A 226 -16.79 -9.44 -7.14
N LEU A 227 -17.79 -8.73 -6.60
CA LEU A 227 -17.61 -7.86 -5.42
C LEU A 227 -17.37 -8.67 -4.15
N MET A 228 -17.99 -9.84 -4.00
CA MET A 228 -17.68 -10.76 -2.89
C MET A 228 -16.25 -11.30 -2.97
N GLY A 229 -15.75 -11.55 -4.19
CA GLY A 229 -14.34 -11.88 -4.39
C GLY A 229 -13.41 -10.76 -3.92
N LEU A 230 -13.69 -9.52 -4.31
CA LEU A 230 -12.91 -8.35 -3.88
C LEU A 230 -13.02 -8.08 -2.37
N TYR A 231 -14.19 -8.27 -1.78
CA TYR A 231 -14.38 -8.26 -0.33
C TYR A 231 -13.51 -9.34 0.34
N GLY A 232 -13.40 -10.53 -0.27
CA GLY A 232 -12.49 -11.59 0.13
C GLY A 232 -11.02 -11.14 0.17
N VAL A 233 -10.56 -10.44 -0.86
CA VAL A 233 -9.21 -9.87 -0.90
C VAL A 233 -9.03 -8.81 0.19
N GLY A 234 -10.02 -7.93 0.38
CA GLY A 234 -10.00 -6.92 1.45
C GLY A 234 -9.93 -7.55 2.84
N ILE A 235 -10.77 -8.54 3.13
CA ILE A 235 -10.78 -9.21 4.44
C ILE A 235 -9.52 -10.04 4.68
N ALA A 236 -8.86 -10.53 3.63
CA ALA A 236 -7.53 -11.11 3.72
C ALA A 236 -6.48 -10.04 4.11
N ALA A 237 -6.57 -8.81 3.60
CA ALA A 237 -5.70 -7.70 4.03
C ALA A 237 -5.90 -7.39 5.52
N VAL A 238 -7.16 -7.29 5.98
CA VAL A 238 -7.49 -7.09 7.40
C VAL A 238 -7.02 -8.29 8.23
N GLY A 239 -7.16 -9.51 7.71
CA GLY A 239 -6.68 -10.74 8.33
C GLY A 239 -5.16 -10.77 8.49
N MET A 240 -4.42 -10.32 7.48
CA MET A 240 -2.97 -10.12 7.59
C MET A 240 -2.66 -9.17 8.74
N LEU A 241 -3.28 -7.99 8.77
CA LEU A 241 -3.03 -6.95 9.77
C LEU A 241 -3.70 -7.19 11.14
N SER A 242 -4.43 -8.30 11.32
CA SER A 242 -5.15 -8.58 12.56
C SER A 242 -4.20 -8.85 13.75
N THR A 243 -2.97 -9.28 13.48
CA THR A 243 -1.89 -9.42 14.47
C THR A 243 -1.04 -8.16 14.63
N LEU A 244 -1.44 -7.03 14.05
CA LEU A 244 -0.59 -5.83 14.00
C LEU A 244 -0.13 -5.38 15.38
N GLY A 245 -0.94 -5.51 16.43
CA GLY A 245 -0.56 -5.10 17.78
C GLY A 245 0.71 -5.79 18.29
N ILE A 246 0.84 -7.12 18.08
CA ILE A 246 2.04 -7.86 18.48
C ILE A 246 3.18 -7.67 17.46
N THR A 247 2.87 -7.62 16.15
CA THR A 247 3.89 -7.43 15.11
C THR A 247 4.55 -6.05 15.21
N LEU A 248 3.78 -5.00 15.49
CA LEU A 248 4.29 -3.64 15.72
C LEU A 248 5.14 -3.60 17.00
N ALA A 249 4.77 -4.34 18.05
CA ALA A 249 5.59 -4.42 19.26
C ALA A 249 6.95 -5.09 19.01
N THR A 250 7.00 -6.11 18.14
CA THR A 250 8.26 -6.77 17.73
C THR A 250 9.11 -5.90 16.79
N ASP A 251 8.48 -5.03 16.01
CA ASP A 251 9.16 -4.08 15.12
C ASP A 251 9.76 -2.91 15.94
N ALA A 252 8.93 -2.25 16.76
CA ALA A 252 9.34 -1.14 17.62
C ALA A 252 10.39 -1.55 18.69
N TYR A 253 10.54 -2.84 18.96
CA TYR A 253 11.61 -3.37 19.80
C TYR A 253 13.01 -3.05 19.25
N GLY A 254 13.19 -3.02 17.93
CA GLY A 254 14.50 -2.80 17.30
C GLY A 254 15.10 -1.42 17.61
N PRO A 255 14.42 -0.31 17.29
CA PRO A 255 14.89 1.05 17.60
C PRO A 255 15.15 1.29 19.09
N ILE A 256 14.38 0.61 19.97
CA ILE A 256 14.60 0.66 21.42
C ILE A 256 15.92 -0.03 21.80
N ALA A 257 16.22 -1.18 21.19
CA ALA A 257 17.46 -1.90 21.41
C ALA A 257 18.68 -1.13 20.87
N ASP A 258 18.53 -0.46 19.72
CA ASP A 258 19.57 0.38 19.13
C ASP A 258 19.92 1.56 20.04
N ASN A 259 18.91 2.33 20.47
CA ASN A 259 19.09 3.41 21.45
C ASN A 259 19.69 2.93 22.78
N ALA A 260 19.35 1.71 23.22
CA ALA A 260 19.97 1.13 24.42
C ALA A 260 21.48 0.89 24.20
N GLY A 261 21.87 0.43 23.02
CA GLY A 261 23.27 0.30 22.60
C GLY A 261 23.98 1.64 22.56
N GLY A 262 23.38 2.65 21.91
CA GLY A 262 23.93 4.00 21.83
C GLY A 262 24.16 4.62 23.21
N ASN A 263 23.18 4.50 24.11
CA ASN A 263 23.32 4.94 25.49
C ASN A 263 24.41 4.20 26.27
N ALA A 264 24.57 2.89 26.03
CA ALA A 264 25.62 2.10 26.67
C ALA A 264 27.03 2.59 26.27
N GLU A 265 27.24 2.89 24.99
CA GLU A 265 28.52 3.41 24.48
C GLU A 265 28.79 4.84 24.99
N MET A 266 27.81 5.74 24.85
CA MET A 266 27.95 7.15 25.26
C MET A 266 28.29 7.28 26.75
N THR A 267 27.68 6.44 27.60
CA THR A 267 27.91 6.45 29.05
C THR A 267 29.13 5.63 29.49
N GLY A 268 29.79 4.91 28.57
CA GLY A 268 30.99 4.11 28.87
C GLY A 268 30.69 2.90 29.74
N GLN A 269 29.57 2.22 29.51
CA GLN A 269 29.22 0.99 30.23
C GLN A 269 30.26 -0.12 29.98
N PRO A 270 30.33 -1.13 30.86
CA PRO A 270 31.20 -2.28 30.64
C PRO A 270 30.93 -2.96 29.27
N PRO A 271 31.96 -3.52 28.59
CA PRO A 271 31.82 -4.05 27.23
C PRO A 271 30.71 -5.09 27.04
N HIS A 272 30.46 -5.93 28.05
CA HIS A 272 29.39 -6.94 28.00
C HIS A 272 27.98 -6.34 27.87
N VAL A 273 27.78 -5.06 28.23
CA VAL A 273 26.50 -4.36 28.03
C VAL A 273 26.32 -4.06 26.54
N ARG A 274 27.34 -3.52 25.87
CA ARG A 274 27.31 -3.27 24.42
C ARG A 274 27.20 -4.56 23.63
N GLU A 275 27.90 -5.62 24.02
CA GLU A 275 27.78 -6.94 23.38
C GLU A 275 26.35 -7.50 23.46
N ARG A 276 25.67 -7.31 24.60
CA ARG A 276 24.26 -7.70 24.74
C ARG A 276 23.35 -6.83 23.87
N THR A 277 23.52 -5.52 23.89
CA THR A 277 22.68 -4.62 23.08
C THR A 277 22.92 -4.82 21.58
N ASP A 278 24.16 -5.07 21.13
CA ASP A 278 24.48 -5.38 19.72
C ASP A 278 23.72 -6.63 19.24
N MET A 279 23.53 -7.63 20.12
CA MET A 279 22.73 -8.82 19.81
C MET A 279 21.22 -8.52 19.74
N LEU A 280 20.71 -7.64 20.62
CA LEU A 280 19.31 -7.23 20.61
C LEU A 280 18.99 -6.31 19.42
N ASP A 281 19.91 -5.44 19.05
CA ASP A 281 19.87 -4.57 17.87
C ASP A 281 19.84 -5.40 16.58
N SER A 282 20.75 -6.37 16.45
CA SER A 282 20.74 -7.30 15.31
C SER A 282 19.40 -8.06 15.16
N LEU A 283 18.77 -8.40 16.29
CA LEU A 283 17.44 -9.00 16.31
C LEU A 283 16.39 -8.00 15.83
N GLY A 284 16.49 -6.76 16.31
CA GLY A 284 15.73 -5.60 15.88
C GLY A 284 15.79 -5.34 14.37
N ASN A 285 16.96 -5.40 13.75
CA ASN A 285 17.12 -5.14 12.31
C ASN A 285 16.41 -6.22 11.47
N THR A 286 16.41 -7.45 11.97
CA THR A 286 15.65 -8.55 11.35
C THR A 286 14.14 -8.34 11.53
N THR A 287 13.67 -7.99 12.73
CA THR A 287 12.23 -7.78 12.98
C THR A 287 11.69 -6.52 12.31
N ALA A 288 12.52 -5.47 12.16
CA ALA A 288 12.18 -4.28 11.39
C ALA A 288 12.06 -4.59 9.90
N ALA A 289 12.94 -5.42 9.35
CA ALA A 289 12.80 -5.89 7.97
C ALA A 289 11.51 -6.71 7.78
N THR A 290 11.19 -7.63 8.69
CA THR A 290 9.94 -8.41 8.58
C THR A 290 8.69 -7.54 8.75
N GLY A 291 8.72 -6.55 9.64
CA GLY A 291 7.67 -5.54 9.80
C GLY A 291 7.45 -4.69 8.54
N LYS A 292 8.53 -4.21 7.92
CA LYS A 292 8.50 -3.53 6.60
C LYS A 292 7.93 -4.44 5.51
N GLY A 293 8.39 -5.69 5.44
CA GLY A 293 7.87 -6.69 4.49
C GLY A 293 6.37 -6.93 4.66
N PHE A 294 5.91 -7.00 5.90
CA PHE A 294 4.49 -7.13 6.25
C PHE A 294 3.66 -5.90 5.87
N ALA A 295 4.16 -4.69 6.15
CA ALA A 295 3.55 -3.43 5.71
C ALA A 295 3.39 -3.39 4.18
N ILE A 296 4.45 -3.72 3.45
CA ILE A 296 4.47 -3.75 1.97
C ILE A 296 3.49 -4.81 1.42
N GLY A 297 3.48 -6.01 2.02
CA GLY A 297 2.55 -7.10 1.67
C GLY A 297 1.09 -6.71 1.84
N SER A 298 0.75 -6.11 2.99
CA SER A 298 -0.61 -5.68 3.29
C SER A 298 -1.05 -4.50 2.42
N ALA A 299 -0.13 -3.60 2.07
CA ALA A 299 -0.39 -2.48 1.17
C ALA A 299 -0.83 -2.96 -0.22
N ALA A 300 -0.27 -4.06 -0.73
CA ALA A 300 -0.67 -4.59 -2.04
C ALA A 300 -2.10 -5.14 -2.04
N LEU A 301 -2.48 -5.91 -1.01
CA LEU A 301 -3.85 -6.40 -0.85
C LEU A 301 -4.85 -5.24 -0.65
N THR A 302 -4.47 -4.26 0.16
CA THR A 302 -5.28 -3.08 0.47
C THR A 302 -5.47 -2.19 -0.75
N ALA A 303 -4.41 -1.97 -1.54
CA ALA A 303 -4.47 -1.18 -2.76
C ALA A 303 -5.43 -1.79 -3.78
N LEU A 304 -5.48 -3.12 -3.91
CA LEU A 304 -6.45 -3.79 -4.78
C LEU A 304 -7.90 -3.61 -4.28
N ALA A 305 -8.12 -3.62 -2.97
CA ALA A 305 -9.42 -3.30 -2.39
C ALA A 305 -9.82 -1.84 -2.63
N LEU A 306 -8.88 -0.89 -2.43
CA LEU A 306 -9.09 0.53 -2.72
C LEU A 306 -9.32 0.80 -4.21
N PHE A 307 -8.68 0.05 -5.09
CA PHE A 307 -8.90 0.10 -6.54
C PHE A 307 -10.34 -0.25 -6.91
N ALA A 308 -10.91 -1.29 -6.28
CA ALA A 308 -12.31 -1.63 -6.44
C ALA A 308 -13.25 -0.57 -5.83
N ALA A 309 -12.91 -0.05 -4.65
CA ALA A 309 -13.64 1.02 -4.01
C ALA A 309 -13.68 2.29 -4.89
N TYR A 310 -12.58 2.61 -5.59
CA TYR A 310 -12.54 3.72 -6.54
C TYR A 310 -13.60 3.58 -7.65
N ILE A 311 -13.73 2.40 -8.26
CA ILE A 311 -14.74 2.15 -9.29
C ILE A 311 -16.15 2.30 -8.73
N GLN A 312 -16.39 1.83 -7.50
CA GLN A 312 -17.69 1.97 -6.82
C GLN A 312 -18.03 3.43 -6.53
N ILE A 313 -17.05 4.23 -6.09
CA ILE A 313 -17.25 5.67 -5.90
C ILE A 313 -17.46 6.37 -7.23
N VAL A 314 -16.72 6.02 -8.29
CA VAL A 314 -16.98 6.53 -9.65
C VAL A 314 -18.43 6.27 -10.06
N GLN A 315 -18.92 5.04 -9.88
CA GLN A 315 -20.30 4.66 -10.17
C GLN A 315 -21.32 5.48 -9.35
N THR A 316 -21.06 5.66 -8.05
CA THR A 316 -21.89 6.48 -7.14
C THR A 316 -21.91 7.95 -7.56
N GLN A 317 -20.77 8.48 -8.02
CA GLN A 317 -20.63 9.86 -8.47
C GLN A 317 -21.37 10.11 -9.78
N ILE A 318 -21.49 9.12 -10.68
CA ILE A 318 -22.35 9.21 -11.86
C ILE A 318 -23.79 9.47 -11.41
N THR A 319 -24.35 8.62 -10.54
CA THR A 319 -25.72 8.81 -10.01
C THR A 319 -25.90 10.16 -9.32
N SER A 320 -24.98 10.53 -8.42
CA SER A 320 -25.07 11.78 -7.65
C SER A 320 -25.04 13.03 -8.55
N GLN A 321 -24.18 13.01 -9.58
CA GLN A 321 -24.11 14.07 -10.57
C GLN A 321 -25.35 14.10 -11.45
N SER A 322 -25.92 12.96 -11.83
CA SER A 322 -27.16 12.90 -12.60
C SER A 322 -28.36 13.44 -11.81
N VAL A 323 -28.44 13.17 -10.51
CA VAL A 323 -29.43 13.81 -9.63
C VAL A 323 -29.25 15.33 -9.62
N SER A 324 -28.00 15.81 -9.56
CA SER A 324 -27.71 17.24 -9.56
C SER A 324 -28.06 17.90 -10.90
N PHE A 325 -27.78 17.23 -12.02
CA PHE A 325 -28.16 17.66 -13.37
C PHE A 325 -29.67 17.71 -13.52
N ALA A 326 -30.40 16.68 -13.03
CA ALA A 326 -31.86 16.65 -13.05
C ALA A 326 -32.45 17.89 -12.39
N ARG A 327 -31.97 18.20 -11.17
CA ARG A 327 -32.39 19.37 -10.39
C ARG A 327 -32.08 20.69 -11.09
N ALA A 328 -30.87 20.83 -11.61
CA ALA A 328 -30.43 22.06 -12.26
C ALA A 328 -31.22 22.36 -13.55
N ASN A 329 -31.54 21.33 -14.34
CA ASN A 329 -32.25 21.47 -15.61
C ASN A 329 -33.77 21.31 -15.48
N GLN A 330 -34.29 21.20 -14.25
CA GLN A 330 -35.71 21.01 -13.96
C GLN A 330 -36.35 19.91 -14.83
N VAL A 331 -35.66 18.77 -14.94
CA VAL A 331 -36.07 17.68 -15.82
C VAL A 331 -37.45 17.20 -15.41
N ALA A 332 -38.46 17.63 -16.16
CA ALA A 332 -39.86 17.37 -15.87
C ALA A 332 -40.28 16.10 -16.59
N MET A 333 -40.94 15.19 -15.88
CA MET A 333 -41.58 14.05 -16.53
C MET A 333 -42.60 14.56 -17.54
N ALA A 334 -42.72 13.85 -18.68
CA ALA A 334 -43.73 14.16 -19.69
C ALA A 334 -45.13 14.25 -19.06
N THR A 335 -46.05 14.96 -19.71
CA THR A 335 -47.44 15.15 -19.28
C THR A 335 -48.15 13.86 -18.86
N ASP A 336 -47.69 12.71 -19.37
CA ASP A 336 -48.28 11.38 -19.18
C ASP A 336 -47.66 10.58 -18.00
N ASN A 337 -46.79 11.21 -17.19
CA ASN A 337 -46.16 10.58 -16.01
C ASN A 337 -45.31 9.32 -16.34
N LEU A 338 -44.77 9.25 -17.56
CA LEU A 338 -43.94 8.14 -18.03
C LEU A 338 -42.46 8.40 -17.76
N PRO A 339 -41.62 7.34 -17.59
CA PRO A 339 -40.19 7.49 -17.46
C PRO A 339 -39.55 8.13 -18.70
N ILE A 340 -38.66 9.08 -18.47
CA ILE A 340 -37.87 9.75 -19.51
C ILE A 340 -36.39 9.69 -19.18
N ALA A 341 -35.55 9.76 -20.21
CA ALA A 341 -34.12 9.96 -20.07
C ALA A 341 -33.69 11.26 -20.75
N GLN A 342 -32.67 11.93 -20.22
CA GLN A 342 -32.09 13.11 -20.83
C GLN A 342 -30.57 12.96 -20.97
N TYR A 343 -30.03 13.36 -22.12
CA TYR A 343 -28.59 13.27 -22.37
C TYR A 343 -27.82 14.34 -21.60
N GLU A 344 -26.81 13.91 -20.84
CA GLU A 344 -25.98 14.77 -20.00
C GLU A 344 -24.64 15.14 -20.65
N GLY A 345 -24.31 14.52 -21.79
CA GLY A 345 -23.01 14.59 -22.44
C GLY A 345 -22.11 13.40 -22.14
N TYR A 346 -21.14 13.14 -23.02
CA TYR A 346 -20.11 12.11 -22.87
C TYR A 346 -20.67 10.70 -22.59
N GLY A 347 -21.79 10.35 -23.23
CA GLY A 347 -22.42 9.04 -23.07
C GLY A 347 -23.15 8.82 -21.74
N LYS A 348 -23.33 9.87 -20.91
CA LYS A 348 -24.11 9.83 -19.67
C LYS A 348 -25.54 10.31 -19.91
N PHE A 349 -26.47 9.68 -19.19
CA PHE A 349 -27.89 10.00 -19.23
C PHE A 349 -28.44 10.07 -17.80
N VAL A 350 -29.39 10.97 -17.57
CA VAL A 350 -30.23 10.94 -16.38
C VAL A 350 -31.54 10.26 -16.73
N ILE A 351 -32.03 9.35 -15.89
CA ILE A 351 -33.35 8.73 -15.98
C ILE A 351 -34.22 9.29 -14.85
N VAL A 352 -35.39 9.81 -15.22
CA VAL A 352 -36.41 10.30 -14.27
C VAL A 352 -37.68 9.47 -14.45
N ALA A 353 -38.19 8.92 -13.34
CA ALA A 353 -39.39 8.08 -13.34
C ALA A 353 -40.30 8.38 -12.12
N PRO A 354 -41.57 7.96 -12.13
CA PRO A 354 -42.44 8.06 -10.96
C PRO A 354 -41.87 7.30 -9.75
N PRO A 355 -42.13 7.77 -8.52
CA PRO A 355 -41.72 7.05 -7.33
C PRO A 355 -42.46 5.71 -7.24
N ARG A 356 -41.85 4.73 -6.57
CA ARG A 356 -42.50 3.44 -6.31
C ARG A 356 -43.69 3.60 -5.37
N GLU A 357 -44.85 3.08 -5.77
CA GLU A 357 -45.96 2.87 -4.84
C GLU A 357 -45.69 1.63 -3.97
N GLY A 358 -45.80 1.78 -2.64
CA GLY A 358 -45.85 0.65 -1.69
C GLY A 358 -44.52 0.06 -1.18
N GLY A 359 -43.37 0.71 -1.37
CA GLY A 359 -42.08 0.26 -0.80
C GLY A 359 -41.55 1.17 0.32
N GLU A 360 -40.98 0.60 1.38
CA GLU A 360 -40.43 1.32 2.56
C GLU A 360 -39.22 2.26 2.28
N PHE A 361 -38.72 2.36 1.04
CA PHE A 361 -37.46 3.05 0.75
C PHE A 361 -37.67 4.48 0.23
N ARG A 362 -37.37 5.46 1.09
CA ARG A 362 -37.38 6.92 0.82
C ARG A 362 -36.10 7.49 0.20
N GLU A 363 -35.00 6.73 0.11
CA GLU A 363 -33.67 7.29 -0.26
C GLU A 363 -33.46 7.58 -1.75
N ASP A 364 -34.20 6.92 -2.65
CA ASP A 364 -34.08 7.13 -4.10
C ASP A 364 -35.05 8.19 -4.65
N ALA A 365 -35.86 8.73 -3.75
CA ALA A 365 -36.96 9.63 -4.04
C ALA A 365 -36.47 11.07 -3.86
N VAL A 366 -36.33 11.78 -4.97
CA VAL A 366 -35.87 13.17 -5.00
C VAL A 366 -37.08 14.09 -5.14
N GLU A 367 -37.15 15.09 -4.28
CA GLU A 367 -38.16 16.15 -4.43
C GLU A 367 -37.72 17.12 -5.53
N MET A 368 -38.51 17.21 -6.60
CA MET A 368 -38.29 18.10 -7.75
C MET A 368 -39.62 18.75 -8.13
N ASN A 369 -39.65 20.08 -8.18
CA ASN A 369 -40.83 20.86 -8.55
C ASN A 369 -42.10 20.50 -7.74
N GLY A 370 -41.95 20.25 -6.43
CA GLY A 370 -43.06 19.89 -5.54
C GLY A 370 -43.63 18.48 -5.77
N ARG A 371 -42.92 17.63 -6.53
CA ARG A 371 -43.25 16.22 -6.74
C ARG A 371 -42.06 15.34 -6.34
N THR A 372 -42.37 14.20 -5.75
CA THR A 372 -41.40 13.16 -5.47
C THR A 372 -41.17 12.34 -6.73
N VAL A 373 -39.93 12.22 -7.20
CA VAL A 373 -39.56 11.44 -8.40
C VAL A 373 -38.39 10.51 -8.11
N TYR A 374 -38.30 9.40 -8.84
CA TYR A 374 -37.13 8.54 -8.86
C TYR A 374 -36.12 9.09 -9.87
N VAL A 375 -34.85 9.19 -9.47
CA VAL A 375 -33.76 9.64 -10.34
C VAL A 375 -32.59 8.66 -10.29
N ASP A 376 -32.11 8.29 -11.47
CA ASP A 376 -30.96 7.42 -11.67
C ASP A 376 -30.03 7.97 -12.74
N GLY A 377 -28.74 7.66 -12.63
CA GLY A 377 -27.79 7.87 -13.71
C GLY A 377 -27.80 6.66 -14.65
N ALA A 378 -27.37 6.86 -15.88
CA ALA A 378 -27.23 5.79 -16.85
C ALA A 378 -26.04 6.01 -17.77
N MET A 379 -25.38 4.91 -18.10
CA MET A 379 -24.17 4.86 -18.93
C MET A 379 -24.50 4.22 -20.26
N LEU A 380 -24.11 4.86 -21.36
CA LEU A 380 -24.20 4.27 -22.69
C LEU A 380 -23.34 3.00 -22.78
N VAL A 381 -23.88 1.94 -23.37
CA VAL A 381 -23.11 0.70 -23.58
C VAL A 381 -23.08 0.34 -25.06
N ASP A 382 -21.88 0.30 -25.64
CA ASP A 382 -21.64 -0.24 -26.98
C ASP A 382 -21.53 -1.77 -26.86
N ARG A 383 -22.65 -2.49 -27.04
CA ARG A 383 -22.63 -3.95 -27.07
C ARG A 383 -22.50 -4.44 -28.50
N GLU A 384 -21.38 -5.10 -28.80
CA GLU A 384 -21.15 -5.89 -30.04
C GLU A 384 -22.02 -7.14 -30.18
N GLN A 385 -23.02 -7.36 -29.31
CA GLN A 385 -23.89 -8.53 -29.38
C GLN A 385 -25.35 -8.14 -29.57
N GLU A 386 -25.75 -8.29 -30.83
CA GLU A 386 -27.11 -8.51 -31.33
C GLU A 386 -28.04 -7.28 -31.43
N THR A 387 -28.39 -7.00 -32.70
CA THR A 387 -29.67 -6.47 -33.23
C THR A 387 -29.96 -4.97 -33.40
N PHE A 388 -29.09 -4.03 -33.07
CA PHE A 388 -29.27 -2.64 -33.53
C PHE A 388 -28.23 -2.25 -34.59
N ARG A 389 -28.70 -1.86 -35.78
CA ARG A 389 -27.84 -1.41 -36.88
C ARG A 389 -26.89 -0.33 -36.39
N ARG A 390 -25.60 -0.52 -36.67
CA ARG A 390 -24.51 0.45 -36.46
C ARG A 390 -24.90 1.80 -37.06
N ASP A 391 -25.16 2.78 -36.21
CA ASP A 391 -24.82 4.18 -36.48
C ASP A 391 -24.02 4.70 -35.29
N ARG A 392 -22.71 4.47 -35.32
CA ARG A 392 -21.78 5.18 -34.42
C ARG A 392 -21.92 6.70 -34.57
N ASP A 393 -22.41 7.16 -35.72
CA ASP A 393 -22.60 8.57 -36.05
C ASP A 393 -23.83 9.18 -35.36
N ALA A 394 -24.84 8.39 -34.96
CA ALA A 394 -26.05 8.91 -34.30
C ALA A 394 -25.76 9.59 -32.95
N TYR A 395 -24.77 9.11 -32.20
CA TYR A 395 -24.38 9.70 -30.91
C TYR A 395 -23.69 11.06 -31.07
N SER A 396 -22.99 11.28 -32.20
CA SER A 396 -22.26 12.53 -32.45
C SER A 396 -23.18 13.74 -32.62
N HIS A 397 -24.48 13.49 -32.86
CA HIS A 397 -25.51 14.51 -33.05
C HIS A 397 -26.35 14.77 -31.79
N MET A 398 -26.14 14.03 -30.69
CA MET A 398 -26.90 14.24 -29.46
C MET A 398 -26.54 15.57 -28.79
N GLN A 399 -27.55 16.38 -28.47
CA GLN A 399 -27.36 17.61 -27.72
C GLN A 399 -27.62 17.39 -26.22
N VAL A 400 -26.81 18.02 -25.38
CA VAL A 400 -27.05 18.02 -23.93
C VAL A 400 -28.45 18.58 -23.68
N GLY A 401 -29.26 17.86 -22.92
CA GLY A 401 -30.67 18.20 -22.70
C GLY A 401 -31.67 17.52 -23.64
N GLN A 402 -31.22 16.78 -24.66
CA GLN A 402 -32.12 16.02 -25.52
C GLN A 402 -32.82 14.90 -24.73
N THR A 403 -34.13 14.76 -24.91
CA THR A 403 -34.98 13.81 -24.18
C THR A 403 -35.26 12.55 -25.00
N PHE A 404 -35.27 11.41 -24.33
CA PHE A 404 -35.52 10.09 -24.87
C PHE A 404 -36.59 9.39 -24.04
N LYS A 405 -37.40 8.55 -24.70
CA LYS A 405 -38.34 7.64 -24.01
C LYS A 405 -37.54 6.47 -23.45
N VAL A 406 -37.92 5.99 -22.26
CA VAL A 406 -37.26 4.86 -21.59
C VAL A 406 -38.16 3.64 -21.64
N ASP A 407 -37.59 2.50 -22.04
CA ASP A 407 -38.29 1.22 -21.99
C ASP A 407 -37.36 0.05 -21.64
N LEU A 408 -37.94 -1.12 -21.41
CA LEU A 408 -37.23 -2.38 -21.25
C LEU A 408 -36.65 -2.86 -22.60
N PRO A 409 -35.54 -3.62 -22.58
CA PRO A 409 -35.01 -4.27 -23.77
C PRO A 409 -36.03 -5.19 -24.45
N LEU A 410 -35.93 -5.32 -25.79
CA LEU A 410 -36.76 -6.23 -26.57
C LEU A 410 -36.56 -7.69 -26.14
N ASP A 411 -37.66 -8.42 -25.93
CA ASP A 411 -37.66 -9.83 -25.53
C ASP A 411 -37.48 -10.74 -26.76
N MET A 412 -36.22 -10.99 -27.13
CA MET A 412 -35.86 -11.74 -28.35
C MET A 412 -36.31 -13.22 -28.35
N ARG A 413 -36.70 -13.79 -27.20
CA ARG A 413 -37.14 -15.20 -27.11
C ARG A 413 -38.53 -15.45 -27.71
N THR A 414 -39.36 -14.42 -27.83
CA THR A 414 -40.77 -14.56 -28.25
C THR A 414 -41.04 -14.06 -29.67
N GLY A 415 -40.08 -13.37 -30.30
CA GLY A 415 -40.21 -12.85 -31.66
C GLY A 415 -41.36 -11.85 -31.86
N ARG A 416 -42.03 -11.41 -30.78
CA ARG A 416 -43.08 -10.40 -30.80
C ARG A 416 -42.52 -9.09 -30.25
N GLU A 417 -42.67 -8.00 -31.01
CA GLU A 417 -42.49 -6.66 -30.46
C GLU A 417 -43.44 -6.50 -29.27
N ARG A 418 -42.88 -6.42 -28.06
CA ARG A 418 -43.65 -5.94 -26.92
C ARG A 418 -44.04 -4.52 -27.22
N ARG A 419 -45.33 -4.18 -27.05
CA ARG A 419 -45.77 -2.78 -27.09
C ARG A 419 -44.91 -1.98 -26.13
N ASP A 420 -44.39 -0.86 -26.64
CA ASP A 420 -43.63 0.05 -25.83
C ASP A 420 -44.53 0.78 -24.82
N LEU A 421 -43.92 1.41 -23.82
CA LEU A 421 -44.65 2.09 -22.74
C LEU A 421 -45.60 3.18 -23.27
N SER A 422 -45.23 3.85 -24.37
CA SER A 422 -46.08 4.86 -25.02
C SER A 422 -47.30 4.23 -25.69
N ALA A 423 -47.12 3.09 -26.37
CA ALA A 423 -48.17 2.34 -27.02
C ALA A 423 -49.14 1.69 -26.02
N ILE A 424 -48.65 1.31 -24.83
CA ILE A 424 -49.51 0.86 -23.72
C ILE A 424 -50.34 2.05 -23.19
N ALA A 425 -49.72 3.21 -23.01
CA ALA A 425 -50.42 4.40 -22.53
C ALA A 425 -51.49 4.91 -23.51
N ALA A 426 -51.24 4.75 -24.81
CA ALA A 426 -52.16 5.16 -25.88
C ALA A 426 -53.26 4.12 -26.22
N ASP A 427 -53.24 2.91 -25.64
CA ASP A 427 -54.24 1.89 -25.98
C ASP A 427 -55.58 2.13 -25.29
N THR A 428 -56.57 2.53 -26.08
CA THR A 428 -57.95 2.76 -25.63
C THR A 428 -58.77 1.46 -25.51
N ASN A 429 -58.25 0.32 -25.96
CA ASN A 429 -58.96 -0.97 -25.89
C ASN A 429 -58.81 -1.68 -24.54
N ILE A 430 -57.94 -1.17 -23.67
CA ILE A 430 -57.70 -1.69 -22.32
C ILE A 430 -58.41 -0.75 -21.34
N GLY A 431 -59.16 -1.31 -20.37
CA GLY A 431 -59.79 -0.51 -19.32
C GLY A 431 -58.77 0.28 -18.50
N ASP A 432 -59.13 1.50 -18.08
CA ASP A 432 -58.20 2.46 -17.46
C ASP A 432 -57.44 1.88 -16.25
N GLU A 433 -58.11 1.08 -15.42
CA GLU A 433 -57.50 0.44 -14.24
C GLU A 433 -56.43 -0.60 -14.63
N ALA A 434 -56.73 -1.46 -15.61
CA ALA A 434 -55.79 -2.44 -16.12
C ALA A 434 -54.60 -1.79 -16.85
N ARG A 435 -54.85 -0.68 -17.57
CA ARG A 435 -53.80 0.12 -18.23
C ARG A 435 -52.86 0.74 -17.19
N ASN A 436 -53.41 1.35 -16.14
CA ASN A 436 -52.61 1.96 -15.07
C ASN A 436 -51.77 0.93 -14.31
N GLN A 437 -52.33 -0.24 -14.01
CA GLN A 437 -51.58 -1.33 -13.36
C GLN A 437 -50.42 -1.81 -14.24
N LEU A 438 -50.66 -2.01 -15.55
CA LEU A 438 -49.63 -2.45 -16.48
C LEU A 438 -48.49 -1.42 -16.62
N ILE A 439 -48.82 -0.12 -16.62
CA ILE A 439 -47.86 0.97 -16.62
C ILE A 439 -47.03 0.96 -15.33
N ALA A 440 -47.67 0.85 -14.16
CA ALA A 440 -47.00 0.79 -12.87
C ALA A 440 -46.03 -0.40 -12.77
N ASP A 441 -46.47 -1.60 -13.20
CA ASP A 441 -45.63 -2.80 -13.21
C ASP A 441 -44.43 -2.66 -14.15
N ARG A 442 -44.63 -2.01 -15.30
CA ARG A 442 -43.56 -1.75 -16.29
C ARG A 442 -42.55 -0.73 -15.75
N ILE A 443 -43.00 0.36 -15.13
CA ILE A 443 -42.14 1.35 -14.47
C ILE A 443 -41.32 0.68 -13.36
N ALA A 444 -41.97 -0.10 -12.50
CA ALA A 444 -41.30 -0.82 -11.43
C ALA A 444 -40.23 -1.79 -11.97
N SER A 445 -40.47 -2.38 -13.15
CA SER A 445 -39.54 -3.26 -13.85
C SER A 445 -38.36 -2.50 -14.45
N ILE A 446 -38.59 -1.33 -15.05
CA ILE A 446 -37.53 -0.43 -15.54
C ILE A 446 -36.60 -0.04 -14.40
N GLN A 447 -37.15 0.34 -13.24
CA GLN A 447 -36.36 0.74 -12.06
C GLN A 447 -35.55 -0.42 -11.44
N ARG A 448 -35.93 -1.69 -11.67
CA ARG A 448 -35.11 -2.86 -11.26
C ARG A 448 -34.11 -3.28 -12.33
N SER A 449 -34.27 -2.80 -13.55
CA SER A 449 -33.51 -3.32 -14.67
C SER A 449 -32.12 -2.70 -14.67
N ARG A 450 -31.11 -3.56 -14.81
CA ARG A 450 -29.74 -3.14 -15.11
C ARG A 450 -29.66 -2.48 -16.48
N LEU A 451 -30.32 -3.05 -17.48
CA LEU A 451 -30.29 -2.60 -18.87
C LEU A 451 -31.65 -2.02 -19.26
N VAL A 452 -31.65 -0.83 -19.84
CA VAL A 452 -32.85 -0.18 -20.40
C VAL A 452 -32.55 0.32 -21.81
N THR A 453 -33.60 0.43 -22.63
CA THR A 453 -33.51 0.95 -24.00
C THR A 453 -34.03 2.38 -24.01
N LEU A 454 -33.26 3.26 -24.63
CA LEU A 454 -33.65 4.64 -24.91
C LEU A 454 -34.12 4.72 -26.36
N ILE A 455 -35.24 5.39 -26.56
CA ILE A 455 -35.90 5.57 -27.87
C ILE A 455 -36.01 7.07 -28.12
N GLY A 456 -35.44 7.55 -29.23
CA GLY A 456 -35.52 8.96 -29.63
C GLY A 456 -35.49 9.12 -31.13
N GLU A 457 -36.00 10.25 -31.62
CA GLU A 457 -35.96 10.60 -33.04
C GLU A 457 -34.79 11.56 -33.30
N PHE A 458 -34.06 11.34 -34.39
CA PHE A 458 -33.05 12.26 -34.88
C PHE A 458 -33.44 12.71 -36.29
N ASP A 459 -33.36 14.02 -36.54
CA ASP A 459 -33.56 14.59 -37.87
C ASP A 459 -32.29 14.40 -38.70
N HIS A 460 -32.44 13.70 -39.83
CA HIS A 460 -31.36 13.51 -40.80
C HIS A 460 -31.82 14.01 -42.18
N GLY A 461 -31.73 15.32 -42.38
CA GLY A 461 -32.27 15.98 -43.58
C GLY A 461 -33.80 16.07 -43.54
N ASP A 462 -34.49 15.59 -44.58
CA ASP A 462 -35.96 15.64 -44.71
C ASP A 462 -36.70 14.45 -44.04
N HIS A 463 -35.99 13.58 -43.33
CA HIS A 463 -36.56 12.38 -42.70
C HIS A 463 -36.15 12.27 -41.22
N SER A 464 -37.12 12.04 -40.32
CA SER A 464 -36.85 11.63 -38.94
C SER A 464 -36.72 10.11 -38.87
N HIS A 465 -35.66 9.63 -38.23
CA HIS A 465 -35.46 8.20 -37.96
C HIS A 465 -35.55 7.95 -36.46
N GLU A 466 -36.27 6.90 -36.06
CA GLU A 466 -36.29 6.43 -34.66
C GLU A 466 -35.02 5.63 -34.37
N TYR A 467 -34.25 6.07 -33.40
CA TYR A 467 -33.05 5.40 -32.92
C TYR A 467 -33.32 4.77 -31.57
N ARG A 468 -32.86 3.52 -31.43
CA ARG A 468 -32.94 2.75 -30.20
C ARG A 468 -31.53 2.34 -29.79
N PHE A 469 -31.16 2.66 -28.57
CA PHE A 469 -29.86 2.29 -28.02
C PHE A 469 -30.00 1.93 -26.54
N ALA A 470 -29.07 1.11 -26.05
CA ALA A 470 -29.15 0.58 -24.69
C ALA A 470 -28.25 1.38 -23.74
N VAL A 471 -28.76 1.61 -22.53
CA VAL A 471 -28.00 2.21 -21.44
C VAL A 471 -28.11 1.33 -20.20
N VAL A 472 -27.07 1.36 -19.37
CA VAL A 472 -27.02 0.65 -18.10
C VAL A 472 -27.22 1.63 -16.96
N SER A 473 -28.16 1.31 -16.07
CA SER A 473 -28.40 2.03 -14.82
C SER A 473 -27.12 2.10 -13.98
N SER A 474 -26.77 3.28 -13.46
CA SER A 474 -25.61 3.44 -12.59
C SER A 474 -25.87 2.88 -11.20
N ARG A 475 -27.11 2.80 -10.71
CA ARG A 475 -27.45 2.11 -9.45
C ARG A 475 -27.43 0.58 -9.58
N ASN A 476 -27.99 0.05 -10.66
CA ASN A 476 -28.14 -1.40 -10.88
C ASN A 476 -26.99 -2.01 -11.71
N GLY A 477 -26.05 -1.18 -12.17
CA GLY A 477 -24.90 -1.57 -12.97
C GLY A 477 -23.87 -2.37 -12.17
N GLN A 478 -23.12 -3.21 -12.87
CA GLN A 478 -21.98 -3.95 -12.32
C GLN A 478 -20.67 -3.19 -12.57
N ILE A 479 -19.62 -3.51 -11.80
CA ILE A 479 -18.26 -2.99 -12.07
C ILE A 479 -17.87 -3.13 -13.54
N ARG A 480 -18.19 -4.28 -14.16
CA ARG A 480 -17.87 -4.53 -15.58
C ARG A 480 -18.51 -3.50 -16.53
N ASP A 481 -19.70 -2.98 -16.20
CA ASP A 481 -20.36 -1.95 -17.01
C ASP A 481 -19.61 -0.62 -16.91
N VAL A 482 -19.17 -0.25 -15.71
CA VAL A 482 -18.36 0.96 -15.48
C VAL A 482 -17.02 0.86 -16.20
N LEU A 483 -16.36 -0.31 -16.12
CA LEU A 483 -15.12 -0.59 -16.84
C LEU A 483 -15.30 -0.49 -18.35
N GLN A 484 -16.41 -1.04 -18.88
CA GLN A 484 -16.72 -0.97 -20.31
C GLN A 484 -17.03 0.46 -20.74
N PHE A 485 -17.84 1.19 -19.97
CA PHE A 485 -18.22 2.58 -20.24
C PHE A 485 -17.01 3.50 -20.34
N TYR A 486 -16.07 3.40 -19.40
CA TYR A 486 -14.83 4.18 -19.44
C TYR A 486 -13.75 3.55 -20.36
N GLY A 487 -14.01 2.42 -21.01
CA GLY A 487 -13.04 1.77 -21.88
C GLY A 487 -11.76 1.35 -21.15
N VAL A 488 -11.89 0.78 -19.94
CA VAL A 488 -10.77 0.31 -19.11
C VAL A 488 -10.22 -0.99 -19.71
N THR A 489 -9.38 -0.85 -20.72
CA THR A 489 -8.66 -1.93 -21.41
C THR A 489 -7.20 -1.54 -21.61
N LEU A 490 -6.31 -2.53 -21.69
CA LEU A 490 -4.89 -2.28 -22.01
C LEU A 490 -4.68 -1.64 -23.38
N ALA A 491 -5.68 -1.73 -24.27
CA ALA A 491 -5.66 -1.04 -25.56
C ALA A 491 -6.00 0.45 -25.46
N ASN A 492 -6.52 0.93 -24.33
CA ASN A 492 -6.85 2.34 -24.13
C ASN A 492 -5.57 3.15 -23.84
N PRO A 493 -5.19 4.12 -24.70
CA PRO A 493 -3.99 4.92 -24.49
C PRO A 493 -3.97 5.71 -23.18
N ALA A 494 -5.13 6.18 -22.69
CA ALA A 494 -5.21 6.90 -21.42
C ALA A 494 -4.86 5.99 -20.24
N LEU A 495 -5.33 4.74 -20.28
CA LEU A 495 -4.98 3.73 -19.28
C LEU A 495 -3.50 3.37 -19.34
N LEU A 496 -2.97 3.12 -20.54
CA LEU A 496 -1.55 2.79 -20.72
C LEU A 496 -0.63 3.95 -20.28
N GLY A 497 -1.00 5.19 -20.62
CA GLY A 497 -0.33 6.39 -20.14
C GLY A 497 -0.37 6.50 -18.62
N GLY A 498 -1.52 6.21 -18.01
CA GLY A 498 -1.66 6.08 -16.56
C GLY A 498 -0.69 5.06 -15.96
N ILE A 499 -0.59 3.86 -16.53
CA ILE A 499 0.34 2.82 -16.07
C ILE A 499 1.77 3.34 -16.05
N PHE A 500 2.24 3.92 -17.15
CA PHE A 500 3.61 4.46 -17.21
C PHE A 500 3.83 5.61 -16.23
N LEU A 501 2.83 6.48 -16.02
CA LEU A 501 2.91 7.53 -14.99
C LEU A 501 2.99 6.95 -13.58
N GLY A 502 2.27 5.86 -13.31
CA GLY A 502 2.33 5.17 -12.01
C GLY A 502 3.70 4.57 -11.74
N VAL A 503 4.28 3.92 -12.75
CA VAL A 503 5.65 3.40 -12.69
C VAL A 503 6.65 4.54 -12.50
N LEU A 504 6.54 5.60 -13.29
CA LEU A 504 7.42 6.76 -13.20
C LEU A 504 7.34 7.41 -11.82
N LEU A 505 6.14 7.53 -11.25
CA LEU A 505 5.93 8.12 -9.93
C LEU A 505 6.66 7.34 -8.83
N ALA A 506 6.61 6.01 -8.86
CA ALA A 506 7.33 5.18 -7.88
C ALA A 506 8.85 5.43 -7.92
N PHE A 507 9.45 5.43 -9.12
CA PHE A 507 10.89 5.67 -9.29
C PHE A 507 11.28 7.13 -9.00
N LEU A 508 10.46 8.09 -9.43
CA LEU A 508 10.69 9.52 -9.15
C LEU A 508 10.64 9.79 -7.65
N PHE A 509 9.68 9.20 -6.94
CA PHE A 509 9.57 9.32 -5.50
C PHE A 509 10.85 8.82 -4.82
N CYS A 510 11.31 7.60 -5.17
CA CYS A 510 12.57 7.06 -4.65
C CYS A 510 13.77 7.95 -4.96
N ALA A 511 13.87 8.45 -6.19
CA ALA A 511 14.97 9.32 -6.59
C ALA A 511 15.00 10.62 -5.77
N LEU A 512 13.84 11.20 -5.46
CA LEU A 512 13.75 12.42 -4.65
C LEU A 512 14.15 12.14 -3.20
N THR A 513 13.64 11.07 -2.59
CA THR A 513 13.96 10.72 -1.21
C THR A 513 15.42 10.34 -1.02
N MET A 514 16.00 9.51 -1.90
CA MET A 514 17.42 9.16 -1.84
C MET A 514 18.33 10.38 -2.03
N ASN A 515 18.01 11.26 -2.98
CA ASN A 515 18.80 12.48 -3.19
C ASN A 515 18.70 13.45 -2.01
N ALA A 516 17.54 13.52 -1.34
CA ALA A 516 17.35 14.31 -0.13
C ALA A 516 18.23 13.80 1.02
N VAL A 517 18.22 12.49 1.28
CA VAL A 517 19.09 11.87 2.28
C VAL A 517 20.56 12.11 1.93
N GLY A 518 20.96 11.92 0.68
CA GLY A 518 22.33 12.18 0.23
C GLY A 518 22.80 13.62 0.48
N ARG A 519 21.95 14.62 0.23
CA ARG A 519 22.27 16.03 0.54
C ARG A 519 22.42 16.27 2.04
N ALA A 520 21.50 15.74 2.85
CA ALA A 520 21.54 15.90 4.31
C ALA A 520 22.75 15.18 4.92
N ALA A 521 23.04 13.95 4.48
CA ALA A 521 24.21 13.18 4.91
C ALA A 521 25.53 13.87 4.52
N TYR A 522 25.62 14.46 3.32
CA TYR A 522 26.80 15.22 2.92
C TYR A 522 27.03 16.45 3.81
N ALA A 523 25.97 17.20 4.13
CA ALA A 523 26.04 18.33 5.06
C ALA A 523 26.45 17.87 6.47
N MET A 524 25.89 16.76 6.95
CA MET A 524 26.22 16.15 8.25
C MET A 524 27.69 15.74 8.30
N MET A 525 28.20 15.04 7.30
CA MET A 525 29.62 14.66 7.22
C MET A 525 30.54 15.88 7.19
N GLY A 526 30.18 16.91 6.42
CA GLY A 526 30.92 18.16 6.38
C GLY A 526 31.02 18.82 7.77
N GLU A 527 29.93 18.82 8.52
CA GLU A 527 29.89 19.34 9.88
C GLU A 527 30.70 18.49 10.87
N CYS A 528 30.58 17.16 10.83
CA CYS A 528 31.41 16.27 11.66
C CYS A 528 32.91 16.49 11.41
N ARG A 529 33.32 16.56 10.14
CA ARG A 529 34.72 16.84 9.77
C ARG A 529 35.19 18.21 10.28
N ARG A 530 34.33 19.23 10.18
CA ARG A 530 34.62 20.59 10.67
C ARG A 530 34.80 20.59 12.19
N GLN A 531 33.91 19.93 12.93
CA GLN A 531 34.01 19.85 14.39
C GLN A 531 35.25 19.05 14.81
N PHE A 532 35.55 17.91 14.18
CA PHE A 532 36.77 17.15 14.47
C PHE A 532 38.05 17.93 14.14
N ALA A 533 38.05 18.80 13.13
CA ALA A 533 39.19 19.70 12.90
C ALA A 533 39.37 20.69 14.06
N LYS A 534 38.29 21.34 14.51
CA LYS A 534 38.31 22.26 15.66
C LYS A 534 38.71 21.58 16.97
N MET A 535 38.24 20.36 17.20
CA MET A 535 38.63 19.57 18.37
C MET A 535 40.14 19.30 18.37
N ARG A 536 40.72 18.90 17.22
CA ARG A 536 42.17 18.71 17.08
C ARG A 536 42.95 19.99 17.35
N GLU A 537 42.49 21.13 16.87
CA GLU A 537 43.11 22.44 17.16
C GLU A 537 43.05 22.79 18.65
N ALA A 538 41.92 22.54 19.30
CA ALA A 538 41.74 22.76 20.74
C ALA A 538 42.65 21.86 21.58
N PHE A 539 42.75 20.59 21.21
CA PHE A 539 43.65 19.63 21.85
C PHE A 539 45.12 20.02 21.70
N ARG A 540 45.52 20.48 20.52
CA ARG A 540 46.86 21.02 20.28
C ARG A 540 47.14 22.24 21.18
N ALA A 541 46.17 23.15 21.31
CA ALA A 541 46.29 24.32 22.18
C ALA A 541 46.39 23.96 23.66
N GLN A 542 45.83 22.81 24.07
CA GLN A 542 45.91 22.28 25.44
C GLN A 542 47.17 21.43 25.71
N GLY A 543 48.08 21.32 24.74
CA GLY A 543 49.38 20.67 24.91
C GLY A 543 49.40 19.16 24.63
N MET A 544 48.38 18.61 23.98
CA MET A 544 48.34 17.22 23.54
C MET A 544 49.33 16.99 22.38
N SER A 545 50.05 15.87 22.36
CA SER A 545 51.04 15.59 21.31
C SER A 545 50.38 15.27 19.96
N GLU A 546 51.10 15.45 18.85
CA GLU A 546 50.55 15.11 17.52
C GLU A 546 50.23 13.62 17.37
N GLU A 547 50.94 12.73 18.06
CA GLU A 547 50.65 11.29 18.09
C GLU A 547 49.32 11.01 18.79
N GLN A 548 49.07 11.68 19.92
CA GLN A 548 47.80 11.59 20.66
C GLN A 548 46.64 12.21 19.87
N ILE A 549 46.90 13.29 19.13
CA ILE A 549 45.90 13.93 18.27
C ILE A 549 45.58 13.06 17.05
N ALA A 550 46.55 12.30 16.54
CA ALA A 550 46.34 11.39 15.41
C ALA A 550 45.46 10.17 15.77
N ASP A 551 45.37 9.82 17.05
CA ASP A 551 44.53 8.73 17.54
C ASP A 551 43.30 9.26 18.30
N PRO A 552 42.11 9.33 17.66
CA PRO A 552 40.89 9.79 18.29
C PRO A 552 40.49 9.03 19.55
N MET A 553 40.98 7.80 19.75
CA MET A 553 40.70 7.03 20.96
C MET A 553 41.31 7.65 22.22
N GLN A 554 42.36 8.45 22.07
CA GLN A 554 43.05 9.14 23.18
C GLN A 554 42.46 10.52 23.48
N TRP A 555 41.52 10.99 22.66
CA TRP A 555 40.92 12.31 22.85
C TRP A 555 39.99 12.34 24.08
N PRO A 556 40.01 13.43 24.87
CA PRO A 556 38.92 13.76 25.76
C PRO A 556 37.57 13.74 25.04
N LYS A 557 36.52 13.31 25.74
CA LYS A 557 35.17 13.26 25.17
C LYS A 557 34.62 14.64 24.80
N GLN A 558 35.08 15.69 25.48
CA GLN A 558 34.65 17.06 25.27
C GLN A 558 35.83 18.01 25.31
N VAL A 559 35.71 19.13 24.59
CA VAL A 559 36.71 20.19 24.57
C VAL A 559 36.06 21.54 24.31
N GLU A 560 36.51 22.58 25.00
CA GLU A 560 36.09 23.95 24.72
C GLU A 560 37.06 24.60 23.71
N HIS A 561 36.50 25.23 22.69
CA HIS A 561 37.24 25.96 21.67
C HIS A 561 36.45 27.18 21.22
N GLU A 562 37.08 28.36 21.22
CA GLU A 562 36.45 29.64 20.85
C GLU A 562 35.16 29.95 21.64
N GLY A 563 35.12 29.61 22.94
CA GLY A 563 33.96 29.85 23.82
C GLY A 563 32.76 28.94 23.55
N LYS A 564 32.96 27.84 22.81
CA LYS A 564 31.94 26.83 22.53
C LYS A 564 32.46 25.43 22.91
N GLN A 565 31.59 24.60 23.49
CA GLN A 565 31.91 23.21 23.75
C GLN A 565 31.69 22.33 22.51
N TYR A 566 32.62 21.40 22.30
CA TYR A 566 32.58 20.37 21.28
C TYR A 566 32.66 18.98 21.94
N PRO A 567 31.99 17.95 21.36
CA PRO A 567 31.11 18.02 20.19
C PRO A 567 29.83 18.83 20.42
N ASP A 568 29.43 19.60 19.42
CA ASP A 568 28.17 20.34 19.39
C ASP A 568 27.11 19.52 18.65
N TYR A 569 26.33 18.79 19.44
CA TYR A 569 25.25 17.94 18.95
C TYR A 569 24.08 18.74 18.33
N ALA A 570 23.81 19.94 18.83
CA ALA A 570 22.63 20.71 18.43
C ALA A 570 22.72 21.13 16.95
N THR A 571 23.93 21.42 16.45
CA THR A 571 24.13 21.75 15.04
C THR A 571 23.80 20.56 14.14
N CYS A 572 24.22 19.34 14.49
CA CYS A 572 23.88 18.13 13.74
C CYS A 572 22.37 17.87 13.72
N VAL A 573 21.70 17.96 14.89
CA VAL A 573 20.23 17.82 14.98
C VAL A 573 19.51 18.88 14.12
N SER A 574 20.01 20.12 14.10
CA SER A 574 19.42 21.18 13.28
C SER A 574 19.55 20.90 11.77
N ILE A 575 20.69 20.36 11.33
CA ILE A 575 20.93 19.98 9.92
C ILE A 575 19.92 18.92 9.47
N SER A 576 19.78 17.82 10.23
CA SER A 576 18.84 16.75 9.87
C SER A 576 17.39 17.24 9.93
N THR A 577 17.01 18.01 10.95
CA THR A 577 15.65 18.53 11.13
C THR A 577 15.24 19.45 9.98
N ALA A 578 16.06 20.47 9.67
CA ALA A 578 15.75 21.44 8.62
C ALA A 578 15.77 20.78 7.23
N GLY A 579 16.70 19.85 7.01
CA GLY A 579 16.77 19.03 5.81
C GLY A 579 15.50 18.22 5.61
N ALA A 580 15.11 17.41 6.60
CA ALA A 580 13.92 16.57 6.54
C ALA A 580 12.64 17.39 6.29
N GLN A 581 12.44 18.49 7.01
CA GLN A 581 11.25 19.34 6.87
C GLN A 581 11.10 19.96 5.49
N LYS A 582 12.20 20.42 4.90
CA LYS A 582 12.18 21.01 3.56
C LYS A 582 11.96 19.95 2.48
N GLU A 583 12.66 18.83 2.60
CA GLU A 583 12.73 17.83 1.53
C GLU A 583 11.49 16.92 1.48
N MET A 584 10.74 16.76 2.59
CA MET A 584 9.51 15.95 2.59
C MET A 584 8.34 16.58 1.81
N ILE A 585 8.36 17.89 1.56
CA ILE A 585 7.24 18.63 0.96
C ILE A 585 6.98 18.16 -0.47
N VAL A 586 8.03 18.06 -1.29
CA VAL A 586 7.86 17.75 -2.72
C VAL A 586 7.32 16.33 -2.94
N PRO A 587 7.88 15.26 -2.34
CA PRO A 587 7.34 13.91 -2.47
C PRO A 587 5.88 13.81 -1.99
N ALA A 588 5.54 14.46 -0.88
CA ALA A 588 4.17 14.47 -0.35
C ALA A 588 3.19 15.17 -1.30
N LEU A 589 3.55 16.34 -1.84
CA LEU A 589 2.72 17.05 -2.81
C LEU A 589 2.54 16.25 -4.10
N LEU A 590 3.58 15.55 -4.59
CA LEU A 590 3.46 14.71 -5.78
C LEU A 590 2.45 13.59 -5.58
N ALA A 591 2.49 12.91 -4.42
CA ALA A 591 1.56 11.83 -4.10
C ALA A 591 0.09 12.29 -4.06
N ILE A 592 -0.16 13.56 -3.69
CA ILE A 592 -1.52 14.13 -3.64
C ILE A 592 -1.95 14.71 -4.99
N LEU A 593 -1.08 15.46 -5.66
CA LEU A 593 -1.45 16.23 -6.85
C LEU A 593 -1.50 15.37 -8.12
N ILE A 594 -0.65 14.34 -8.24
CA ILE A 594 -0.59 13.52 -9.46
C ILE A 594 -1.89 12.75 -9.71
N PRO A 595 -2.49 12.03 -8.74
CA PRO A 595 -3.75 11.34 -8.97
C PRO A 595 -4.88 12.28 -9.42
N ILE A 596 -4.92 13.49 -8.84
CA ILE A 596 -5.88 14.52 -9.21
C ILE A 596 -5.63 15.00 -10.65
N GLY A 597 -4.39 15.37 -10.97
CA GLY A 597 -4.01 15.82 -12.30
C GLY A 597 -4.27 14.77 -13.38
N VAL A 598 -3.92 13.51 -13.10
CA VAL A 598 -4.20 12.37 -13.99
C VAL A 598 -5.69 12.15 -14.16
N GLY A 599 -6.49 12.25 -13.09
CA GLY A 599 -7.96 12.14 -13.19
C GLY A 599 -8.58 13.25 -14.02
N ILE A 600 -8.10 14.48 -13.89
CA ILE A 600 -8.61 15.61 -14.65
C ILE A 600 -8.21 15.52 -16.13
N VAL A 601 -7.01 15.02 -16.46
CA VAL A 601 -6.47 15.03 -17.82
C VAL A 601 -6.77 13.73 -18.59
N LEU A 602 -6.60 12.59 -17.95
CA LEU A 602 -6.73 11.24 -18.55
C LEU A 602 -7.99 10.49 -18.08
N GLY A 603 -8.83 11.14 -17.27
CA GLY A 603 -10.10 10.59 -16.81
C GLY A 603 -9.95 9.37 -15.89
N VAL A 604 -11.07 8.65 -15.73
CA VAL A 604 -11.13 7.42 -14.94
C VAL A 604 -10.11 6.36 -15.43
N PRO A 605 -9.93 6.12 -16.75
CA PRO A 605 -8.96 5.13 -17.22
C PRO A 605 -7.52 5.46 -16.85
N GLY A 606 -7.13 6.74 -16.94
CA GLY A 606 -5.80 7.19 -16.56
C GLY A 606 -5.51 6.99 -15.08
N VAL A 607 -6.47 7.28 -14.20
CA VAL A 607 -6.33 7.03 -12.76
C VAL A 607 -6.19 5.54 -12.50
N MET A 608 -7.01 4.71 -13.14
CA MET A 608 -6.89 3.25 -12.99
C MET A 608 -5.53 2.74 -13.48
N GLY A 609 -5.01 3.29 -14.57
CA GLY A 609 -3.66 3.02 -15.02
C GLY A 609 -2.62 3.41 -13.97
N LEU A 610 -2.70 4.63 -13.43
CA LEU A 610 -1.80 5.16 -12.40
C LEU A 610 -1.73 4.25 -11.18
N LEU A 611 -2.90 3.83 -10.67
CA LEU A 611 -2.98 2.93 -9.52
C LEU A 611 -2.38 1.56 -9.82
N ALA A 612 -2.66 0.99 -11.00
CA ALA A 612 -2.11 -0.31 -11.39
C ALA A 612 -0.58 -0.28 -11.59
N GLY A 613 -0.06 0.75 -12.27
CA GLY A 613 1.38 0.94 -12.48
C GLY A 613 2.12 1.22 -11.17
N GLY A 614 1.56 2.08 -10.32
CA GLY A 614 2.10 2.41 -9.00
C GLY A 614 2.14 1.20 -8.07
N LEU A 615 1.06 0.41 -8.03
CA LEU A 615 1.02 -0.83 -7.24
C LEU A 615 2.06 -1.84 -7.71
N THR A 616 2.07 -2.20 -8.99
CA THR A 616 2.91 -3.29 -9.51
C THR A 616 4.40 -2.98 -9.42
N SER A 617 4.82 -1.77 -9.81
CA SER A 617 6.23 -1.37 -9.72
C SER A 617 6.64 -0.99 -8.30
N GLY A 618 5.81 -0.19 -7.61
CA GLY A 618 6.10 0.30 -6.27
C GLY A 618 6.23 -0.84 -5.27
N PHE A 619 5.39 -1.87 -5.35
CA PHE A 619 5.50 -3.06 -4.51
C PHE A 619 6.85 -3.76 -4.69
N ALA A 620 7.24 -4.04 -5.93
CA ALA A 620 8.49 -4.74 -6.23
C ALA A 620 9.72 -3.93 -5.76
N VAL A 621 9.74 -2.62 -6.02
CA VAL A 621 10.83 -1.73 -5.61
C VAL A 621 10.87 -1.59 -4.08
N ALA A 622 9.72 -1.51 -3.41
CA ALA A 622 9.66 -1.41 -1.95
C ALA A 622 10.28 -2.64 -1.27
N VAL A 623 9.90 -3.85 -1.69
CA VAL A 623 10.47 -5.11 -1.14
C VAL A 623 11.96 -5.19 -1.44
N PHE A 624 12.36 -4.85 -2.67
CA PHE A 624 13.76 -4.83 -3.07
C PHE A 624 14.60 -3.93 -2.15
N MET A 625 14.17 -2.68 -1.96
CA MET A 625 14.93 -1.69 -1.18
C MET A 625 14.99 -2.05 0.30
N ALA A 626 13.86 -2.45 0.89
CA ALA A 626 13.81 -2.86 2.29
C ALA A 626 14.75 -4.04 2.58
N ASN A 627 14.71 -5.07 1.74
CA ASN A 627 15.50 -6.28 1.95
C ASN A 627 16.97 -6.09 1.61
N ALA A 628 17.30 -5.33 0.56
CA ALA A 628 18.70 -5.00 0.24
C ALA A 628 19.37 -4.26 1.39
N GLY A 629 18.71 -3.21 1.92
CA GLY A 629 19.22 -2.44 3.05
C GLY A 629 19.37 -3.28 4.32
N GLY A 630 18.35 -4.06 4.68
CA GLY A 630 18.44 -4.96 5.85
C GLY A 630 19.54 -6.02 5.71
N ALA A 631 19.78 -6.52 4.49
CA ALA A 631 20.84 -7.49 4.24
C ALA A 631 22.26 -6.87 4.31
N TRP A 632 22.46 -5.63 3.85
CA TRP A 632 23.73 -4.93 4.02
C TRP A 632 24.06 -4.67 5.49
N ASP A 633 23.07 -4.22 6.26
CA ASP A 633 23.23 -3.94 7.69
C ASP A 633 23.59 -5.21 8.47
N ASN A 634 22.84 -6.29 8.26
CA ASN A 634 23.15 -7.55 8.91
C ASN A 634 24.47 -8.17 8.42
N ALA A 635 24.90 -7.91 7.18
CA ALA A 635 26.24 -8.30 6.72
C ALA A 635 27.34 -7.51 7.44
N LYS A 636 27.12 -6.22 7.75
CA LYS A 636 27.99 -5.42 8.62
C LYS A 636 28.03 -6.01 10.03
N LYS A 637 26.86 -6.21 10.67
CA LYS A 637 26.75 -6.80 12.02
C LYS A 637 27.40 -8.19 12.11
N LEU A 638 27.30 -9.01 11.06
CA LEU A 638 27.99 -10.30 10.99
C LEU A 638 29.51 -10.13 11.10
N ILE A 639 30.11 -9.24 10.32
CA ILE A 639 31.56 -8.98 10.42
C ILE A 639 31.91 -8.42 11.81
N GLU A 640 31.09 -7.54 12.36
CA GLU A 640 31.27 -6.96 13.68
C GLU A 640 31.23 -7.99 14.81
N SER A 641 30.43 -9.05 14.66
CA SER A 641 30.27 -10.15 15.63
C SER A 641 31.55 -10.95 15.87
N TYR A 642 32.49 -10.94 14.90
CA TYR A 642 33.78 -11.62 15.04
C TYR A 642 34.79 -10.85 15.91
N GLY A 643 34.42 -9.65 16.40
CA GLY A 643 35.29 -8.84 17.25
C GLY A 643 36.43 -8.20 16.46
N ARG A 644 37.59 -8.00 17.09
CA ARG A 644 38.80 -7.47 16.44
C ARG A 644 39.85 -8.57 16.35
N ILE A 645 40.33 -8.86 15.14
CA ILE A 645 41.36 -9.88 14.89
C ILE A 645 42.54 -9.22 14.20
N THR A 646 43.70 -9.22 14.86
CA THR A 646 44.96 -8.72 14.29
C THR A 646 45.61 -9.73 13.35
N ALA A 647 46.53 -9.27 12.49
CA ALA A 647 47.27 -10.16 11.60
C ALA A 647 48.12 -11.18 12.38
N ASP A 648 48.76 -10.76 13.47
CA ASP A 648 49.53 -11.65 14.33
C ASP A 648 48.66 -12.72 15.01
N GLU A 649 47.48 -12.34 15.50
CA GLU A 649 46.52 -13.28 16.08
C GLU A 649 46.00 -14.28 15.04
N MET A 650 45.72 -13.83 13.81
CA MET A 650 45.25 -14.73 12.75
C MET A 650 46.29 -15.79 12.35
N VAL A 651 47.58 -15.45 12.41
CA VAL A 651 48.67 -16.36 12.06
C VAL A 651 49.01 -17.29 13.23
N ASN A 652 49.11 -16.74 14.44
CA ASN A 652 49.70 -17.42 15.60
C ASN A 652 48.69 -17.97 16.62
N ASP A 653 47.44 -17.49 16.63
CA ASP A 653 46.38 -17.93 17.55
C ASP A 653 45.32 -18.77 16.81
N ALA A 654 45.41 -20.09 16.99
CA ALA A 654 44.50 -21.03 16.35
C ALA A 654 43.03 -20.88 16.80
N GLU A 655 42.79 -20.41 18.04
CA GLU A 655 41.44 -20.23 18.56
C GLU A 655 40.78 -19.00 17.93
N LYS A 656 41.53 -17.89 17.81
CA LYS A 656 41.03 -16.70 17.10
C LYS A 656 40.87 -16.93 15.60
N ALA A 657 41.80 -17.64 14.96
CA ALA A 657 41.68 -18.00 13.55
C ALA A 657 40.45 -18.89 13.27
N ALA A 658 40.07 -19.75 14.23
CA ALA A 658 38.88 -20.60 14.11
C ALA A 658 37.55 -19.80 14.13
N LYS A 659 37.54 -18.59 14.73
CA LYS A 659 36.37 -17.70 14.72
C LYS A 659 36.06 -17.13 13.34
N VAL A 660 37.06 -17.00 12.47
CA VAL A 660 36.88 -16.55 11.09
C VAL A 660 36.14 -17.63 10.28
N PRO A 661 35.11 -17.26 9.48
CA PRO A 661 34.35 -18.22 8.69
C PRO A 661 35.25 -19.03 7.76
N GLU A 662 34.98 -20.33 7.67
CA GLU A 662 35.77 -21.27 6.86
C GLU A 662 35.87 -20.83 5.39
N THR A 663 34.82 -20.23 4.85
CA THR A 663 34.74 -19.76 3.46
C THR A 663 35.72 -18.65 3.11
N VAL A 664 36.14 -17.84 4.09
CA VAL A 664 37.05 -16.71 3.89
C VAL A 664 38.38 -16.88 4.61
N ARG A 665 38.49 -17.86 5.51
CA ARG A 665 39.63 -18.06 6.42
C ARG A 665 40.97 -18.12 5.69
N ASP A 666 41.05 -18.87 4.59
CA ASP A 666 42.31 -19.03 3.84
C ASP A 666 42.77 -17.72 3.20
N ALA A 667 41.83 -16.95 2.63
CA ALA A 667 42.11 -15.64 2.04
C ALA A 667 42.56 -14.62 3.10
N ILE A 668 41.88 -14.60 4.26
CA ILE A 668 42.24 -13.74 5.39
C ILE A 668 43.59 -14.13 5.99
N ARG A 669 43.89 -15.43 6.11
CA ARG A 669 45.18 -15.91 6.59
C ARG A 669 46.32 -15.51 5.65
N ALA A 670 46.14 -15.67 4.34
CA ALA A 670 47.14 -15.24 3.37
C ALA A 670 47.42 -13.72 3.45
N ARG A 671 46.36 -12.91 3.60
CA ARG A 671 46.48 -11.46 3.84
C ARG A 671 47.21 -11.15 5.16
N ALA A 672 46.91 -11.91 6.22
CA ALA A 672 47.56 -11.76 7.53
C ALA A 672 49.07 -12.07 7.46
N GLU A 673 49.46 -13.18 6.82
CA GLU A 673 50.87 -13.56 6.64
C GLU A 673 51.66 -12.46 5.90
N GLU A 674 51.05 -11.84 4.89
CA GLU A 674 51.67 -10.71 4.18
C GLU A 674 51.78 -9.46 5.04
N MET A 675 50.75 -9.13 5.84
CA MET A 675 50.77 -8.01 6.78
C MET A 675 51.87 -8.20 7.84
N VAL A 676 51.99 -9.39 8.42
CA VAL A 676 53.07 -9.72 9.37
C VAL A 676 54.44 -9.57 8.71
N ARG A 677 54.61 -10.09 7.49
CA ARG A 677 55.87 -9.98 6.72
C ARG A 677 56.25 -8.52 6.41
N THR A 678 55.28 -7.63 6.26
CA THR A 678 55.49 -6.20 5.98
C THR A 678 55.55 -5.32 7.23
N GLY A 679 55.61 -5.94 8.42
CA GLY A 679 55.74 -5.22 9.70
C GLY A 679 54.44 -4.61 10.22
N LYS A 680 53.28 -5.11 9.78
CA LYS A 680 51.93 -4.67 10.18
C LYS A 680 51.17 -5.75 10.97
N GLY A 681 51.86 -6.49 11.84
CA GLY A 681 51.27 -7.59 12.63
C GLY A 681 50.12 -7.14 13.54
N ASP A 682 50.21 -5.95 14.12
CA ASP A 682 49.19 -5.35 15.00
C ASP A 682 47.95 -4.82 14.26
N ALA A 683 47.98 -4.76 12.92
CA ALA A 683 46.86 -4.26 12.14
C ALA A 683 45.68 -5.25 12.15
N TYR A 684 44.45 -4.75 12.22
CA TYR A 684 43.26 -5.57 12.14
C TYR A 684 43.07 -6.14 10.74
N VAL A 685 43.15 -7.47 10.61
CA VAL A 685 43.00 -8.18 9.33
C VAL A 685 41.55 -8.60 9.07
N TYR A 686 40.75 -8.82 10.12
CA TYR A 686 39.34 -9.19 10.01
C TYR A 686 38.52 -8.70 11.22
N GLY A 687 37.21 -8.56 11.04
CA GLY A 687 36.31 -8.04 12.07
C GLY A 687 36.33 -6.51 12.21
N LYS A 688 35.84 -5.98 13.34
CA LYS A 688 35.71 -4.54 13.62
C LYS A 688 37.03 -3.80 13.33
N GLY A 689 36.98 -2.87 12.37
CA GLY A 689 38.09 -2.00 12.00
C GLY A 689 38.94 -2.49 10.82
N SER A 690 38.75 -3.73 10.34
CA SER A 690 39.41 -4.23 9.12
C SER A 690 38.88 -3.56 7.85
N ASP A 691 39.56 -3.75 6.73
CA ASP A 691 39.11 -3.26 5.42
C ASP A 691 37.80 -3.93 4.97
N ASP A 692 37.60 -5.21 5.32
CA ASP A 692 36.35 -5.92 5.01
C ASP A 692 35.18 -5.34 5.80
N HIS A 693 35.39 -4.98 7.07
CA HIS A 693 34.41 -4.27 7.87
C HIS A 693 34.09 -2.87 7.30
N LYS A 694 35.11 -2.12 6.86
CA LYS A 694 34.86 -0.83 6.20
C LYS A 694 34.05 -1.00 4.91
N ALA A 695 34.27 -2.08 4.16
CA ALA A 695 33.51 -2.37 2.95
C ALA A 695 32.02 -2.65 3.24
N THR A 696 31.71 -3.40 4.30
CA THR A 696 30.31 -3.62 4.71
C THR A 696 29.66 -2.39 5.31
N VAL A 697 30.40 -1.54 6.04
CA VAL A 697 29.90 -0.23 6.49
C VAL A 697 29.52 0.65 5.30
N VAL A 698 30.30 0.65 4.21
CA VAL A 698 29.91 1.39 2.99
C VAL A 698 28.63 0.81 2.39
N GLY A 699 28.49 -0.51 2.32
CA GLY A 699 27.24 -1.16 1.86
C GLY A 699 26.02 -0.77 2.69
N ASP A 700 26.15 -0.78 4.02
CA ASP A 700 25.11 -0.38 4.96
C ASP A 700 24.69 1.09 4.76
N THR A 701 25.64 2.02 4.65
CA THR A 701 25.33 3.44 4.39
C THR A 701 24.68 3.71 3.03
N VAL A 702 24.85 2.80 2.05
CA VAL A 702 24.08 2.83 0.78
C VAL A 702 22.67 2.27 1.00
N GLY A 703 22.54 1.30 1.91
CA GLY A 703 21.30 0.65 2.30
C GLY A 703 20.37 1.48 3.18
N ASP A 704 20.88 2.40 4.00
CA ASP A 704 20.06 3.25 4.90
C ASP A 704 18.95 4.02 4.16
N PRO A 705 19.23 4.81 3.09
CA PRO A 705 18.17 5.48 2.35
C PRO A 705 17.23 4.51 1.59
N PHE A 706 17.65 3.25 1.38
CA PHE A 706 16.81 2.21 0.80
C PHE A 706 15.82 1.68 1.85
N LYS A 707 16.31 1.24 3.01
CA LYS A 707 15.50 0.54 4.02
C LYS A 707 14.72 1.47 4.95
N ASP A 708 15.16 2.71 5.17
CA ASP A 708 14.56 3.60 6.20
C ASP A 708 13.89 4.85 5.62
N THR A 709 14.10 5.14 4.33
CA THR A 709 13.43 6.27 3.67
C THR A 709 12.60 5.84 2.48
N SER A 710 13.23 5.34 1.42
CA SER A 710 12.56 5.18 0.12
C SER A 710 11.68 3.94 0.08
N GLY A 711 12.19 2.80 0.54
CA GLY A 711 11.49 1.51 0.53
C GLY A 711 10.18 1.52 1.32
N PRO A 712 10.18 1.86 2.63
CA PRO A 712 8.94 1.95 3.41
C PRO A 712 7.97 3.00 2.85
N SER A 713 8.46 4.18 2.46
CA SER A 713 7.61 5.25 1.95
C SER A 713 6.88 4.92 0.65
N LEU A 714 7.40 3.99 -0.16
CA LEU A 714 6.70 3.50 -1.35
C LEU A 714 5.38 2.81 -1.01
N ASN A 715 5.31 2.09 0.11
CA ASN A 715 4.06 1.43 0.50
C ASN A 715 2.99 2.49 0.80
N ILE A 716 3.38 3.60 1.45
CA ILE A 716 2.52 4.73 1.77
C ILE A 716 2.08 5.42 0.48
N LEU A 717 3.02 5.65 -0.45
CA LEU A 717 2.72 6.23 -1.76
C LEU A 717 1.61 5.45 -2.47
N ILE A 718 1.70 4.12 -2.55
CA ILE A 718 0.71 3.25 -3.21
C ILE A 718 -0.68 3.40 -2.59
N LYS A 719 -0.77 3.42 -1.26
CA LYS A 719 -2.05 3.54 -0.56
C LYS A 719 -2.59 4.97 -0.68
N LEU A 720 -1.75 5.98 -0.50
CA LEU A 720 -2.12 7.38 -0.55
C LEU A 720 -2.64 7.79 -1.94
N ILE A 721 -1.98 7.40 -3.03
CA ILE A 721 -2.50 7.70 -4.39
C ILE A 721 -3.87 7.04 -4.62
N SER A 722 -4.11 5.87 -4.02
CA SER A 722 -5.38 5.16 -4.10
C SER A 722 -6.47 5.88 -3.31
N VAL A 723 -6.19 6.27 -2.05
CA VAL A 723 -7.13 7.02 -1.21
C VAL A 723 -7.46 8.38 -1.83
N VAL A 724 -6.46 9.13 -2.30
CA VAL A 724 -6.67 10.41 -2.99
C VAL A 724 -7.53 10.22 -4.24
N SER A 725 -7.29 9.18 -5.03
CA SER A 725 -8.12 8.85 -6.21
C SER A 725 -9.58 8.61 -5.81
N VAL A 726 -9.82 7.86 -4.74
CA VAL A 726 -11.16 7.60 -4.20
C VAL A 726 -11.85 8.90 -3.77
N VAL A 727 -11.17 9.75 -3.00
CA VAL A 727 -11.71 11.02 -2.48
C VAL A 727 -12.05 11.99 -3.62
N PHE A 728 -11.18 12.09 -4.63
CA PHE A 728 -11.34 13.02 -5.75
C PHE A 728 -12.05 12.42 -6.97
N ALA A 729 -12.58 11.19 -6.88
CA ALA A 729 -13.28 10.52 -7.97
C ALA A 729 -14.43 11.37 -8.55
N GLY A 730 -15.17 12.11 -7.71
CA GLY A 730 -16.23 13.02 -8.17
C GLY A 730 -15.73 14.12 -9.10
N LEU A 731 -14.54 14.67 -8.82
CA LEU A 731 -13.89 15.65 -9.68
C LEU A 731 -13.53 15.04 -11.05
N THR A 732 -12.94 13.84 -11.03
CA THR A 732 -12.59 13.07 -12.23
C THR A 732 -13.80 12.78 -13.11
N VAL A 733 -14.90 12.29 -12.52
CA VAL A 733 -16.15 11.97 -13.26
C VAL A 733 -16.81 13.20 -13.86
N LYS A 734 -16.69 14.36 -13.19
CA LYS A 734 -17.30 15.62 -13.64
C LYS A 734 -16.49 16.32 -14.72
N PHE A 735 -15.19 16.54 -14.46
CA PHE A 735 -14.35 17.41 -15.28
C PHE A 735 -13.42 16.66 -16.23
N GLY A 736 -13.11 15.40 -15.96
CA GLY A 736 -12.24 14.58 -16.80
C GLY A 736 -12.67 14.54 -18.27
N PRO A 737 -13.92 14.16 -18.58
CA PRO A 737 -14.40 14.13 -19.97
C PRO A 737 -14.36 15.50 -20.67
N ILE A 738 -14.67 16.58 -19.93
CA ILE A 738 -14.70 17.95 -20.46
C ILE A 738 -13.29 18.40 -20.86
N ILE A 739 -12.32 18.18 -19.97
CA ILE A 739 -10.96 18.63 -20.18
C ILE A 739 -10.26 17.74 -21.21
N ALA A 740 -10.46 16.43 -21.15
CA ALA A 740 -9.95 15.49 -22.16
C ALA A 740 -10.44 15.89 -23.56
N ALA A 741 -11.73 16.19 -23.74
CA ALA A 741 -12.24 16.66 -25.02
C ALA A 741 -11.63 18.00 -25.45
N ALA A 742 -11.46 18.95 -24.52
CA ALA A 742 -10.86 20.25 -24.81
C ALA A 742 -9.40 20.16 -25.30
N ILE A 743 -8.66 19.12 -24.90
CA ILE A 743 -7.26 18.88 -25.30
C ILE A 743 -7.12 17.81 -26.40
N GLY A 744 -8.23 17.33 -26.98
CA GLY A 744 -8.23 16.36 -28.07
C GLY A 744 -7.97 14.90 -27.66
N LEU A 745 -8.20 14.57 -26.40
CA LEU A 745 -8.09 13.20 -25.83
C LEU A 745 -9.46 12.55 -25.54
N GLY A 746 -10.56 13.28 -25.68
CA GLY A 746 -11.92 12.89 -25.26
C GLY A 746 -12.82 12.33 -26.35
#